data_AF-A0A6J0P0X9-F1
#
_entry.id   AF-A0A6J0P0X9-F1
#
_cell.length_a   1.000
_cell.length_b   1.000
_cell.length_c   1.000
_cell.angle_alpha   90.00
_cell.angle_beta   90.00
_cell.angle_gamma   90.00
#
_symmetry.space_group_name_H-M   'P 1'
#
loop_
_entity.id
_entity.type
_entity.pdbx_description
1 polymer ?
#
loop_
_entity_poly.entity_id
_entity_poly.type
_entity_poly.pdbx_seq_one_letter_code
_entity_poly.pdbx_strand_id
1 'polypeptide(L)'
;MSWDDGKHTKVKNVQLTFDDVIRSIEVEYVGTNLKSQRRGTVGTRSDGFTLSTDEYITNVSGYYKTTFSGDLITALTFKTNKKTYGPYGNKTQNYFSADAPSGSQIAGFLGTSGNALSSLDVHFAPIKPQPGGPGTGGGGNGSNPVDPPGAGGGGTGAGGGPGTGGGGTGTGGGSGTGAGGGGPGTGGSGTETGTGSSGTGTGAGGSGTGTGSGQDSSEPDGSGKIGPLGGDKGNVFDDVGFEGVKKITVGADQYSVTYIKIEYIKDGKVVVREHGTVRGELKEFSVDYPNDNITAVGGTFKHVYTYDTTLITSLYFTTSKGFTSPLFGIESEKKGTEFEFKGKNGGKLLGFHGRGGNAIDAIGAYFDTGSRGGSPQTDVPGKKGPLGGEKGEEFNDVGFQGVKKITVGADEYSVTYIKIEYVKDGKVETREHGTSRGELKEFSVNYPNDSITAVSGTYKHIFTYDTTLITSLYFTTSKGFTSPLFGIDSEKKGTEFEFKGENGGKLIGFHGRGGNAIDAIGAYFDTGSRDGDAGKPSTNDPKPKPVDVPGKKGPLGGDKGNVFDDVGFEGVKKVTVGADDYSITYIKIEYLKDGKVEILEHGTARGKLEEFSVDYPNDSITEVGGSYKHVYNYDTTLITSLYFTTSKGYTSPFFGKKYDTATEFEFKGENGGKLIGFHGRGGNAIDAIGAYFDTGSKPGGPDGSGSGSSNGSSPQKLDAQGGKGGNQWDDSGDHDGVTKIVVASSRVIEQIRFDYVKKGQTKEGPAHGVKGARSSIKTFEISHPDEYLLSVKGWSNSSNKIVGIEFITNTRTSEYYGFEKLPGEEGTDILLEVKDKKIVGFHGFADTHLNSLGAYFAPIASTPLKPSKKLTAVGGDEGASWDDGAFDGVKKIQVGQNNDGVSFVAVEYENGSQKVVGDGHGKQSALGVETFELTDGEYITSVGVYYDKIHAEGRGVTVVTSLVFKTNKLVSQPFGMTGGEYVELKEEGNKIVGFHGKASDWVHQIGVYVAPVTK
;
A
#
# COMPACT_ATOMS: atom_id res chain seq x y z
N MET A 1 40.91 6.90 -28.16
CA MET A 1 40.34 6.30 -29.39
C MET A 1 39.15 5.46 -28.99
N SER A 2 38.03 5.55 -29.71
CA SER A 2 36.93 4.60 -29.61
C SER A 2 37.26 3.32 -30.38
N TRP A 3 36.59 2.22 -30.04
CA TRP A 3 36.64 0.95 -30.73
C TRP A 3 35.32 0.19 -30.54
N ASP A 4 35.00 -0.67 -31.49
CA ASP A 4 33.93 -1.66 -31.41
C ASP A 4 34.45 -2.92 -32.13
N ASP A 5 34.41 -4.07 -31.45
CA ASP A 5 34.73 -5.36 -32.09
C ASP A 5 33.56 -5.89 -32.94
N GLY A 6 32.35 -5.37 -32.71
CA GLY A 6 31.10 -5.84 -33.30
C GLY A 6 30.47 -7.01 -32.55
N LYS A 7 29.29 -7.43 -33.02
CA LYS A 7 28.50 -8.54 -32.46
C LYS A 7 28.91 -9.88 -33.06
N HIS A 8 29.52 -10.75 -32.25
CA HIS A 8 29.91 -12.11 -32.64
C HIS A 8 28.95 -13.17 -32.11
N THR A 9 29.31 -14.45 -32.25
CA THR A 9 28.46 -15.56 -31.81
C THR A 9 28.63 -15.90 -30.32
N LYS A 10 29.85 -15.76 -29.80
CA LYS A 10 30.26 -16.06 -28.41
C LYS A 10 31.69 -15.56 -28.18
N VAL A 11 32.01 -15.10 -26.96
CA VAL A 11 33.38 -14.84 -26.49
C VAL A 11 34.11 -16.17 -26.23
N LYS A 12 35.38 -16.27 -26.65
CA LYS A 12 36.24 -17.45 -26.46
C LYS A 12 37.27 -17.23 -25.34
N ASN A 13 38.00 -16.12 -25.41
CA ASN A 13 39.12 -15.79 -24.52
C ASN A 13 39.10 -14.28 -24.25
N VAL A 14 39.38 -13.87 -23.02
CA VAL A 14 39.55 -12.47 -22.60
C VAL A 14 40.90 -12.36 -21.92
N GLN A 15 41.71 -11.40 -22.35
CA GLN A 15 43.02 -11.09 -21.79
C GLN A 15 43.09 -9.61 -21.41
N LEU A 16 43.65 -9.33 -20.24
CA LEU A 16 43.73 -8.00 -19.65
C LEU A 16 45.18 -7.67 -19.31
N THR A 17 45.52 -6.38 -19.38
CA THR A 17 46.73 -5.87 -18.73
C THR A 17 46.35 -4.69 -17.83
N PHE A 18 46.99 -4.56 -16.67
CA PHE A 18 46.59 -3.60 -15.64
C PHE A 18 47.73 -3.21 -14.68
N ASP A 19 47.58 -2.04 -14.07
CA ASP A 19 48.42 -1.48 -13.01
C ASP A 19 47.53 -1.11 -11.80
N ASP A 20 47.43 0.18 -11.49
CA ASP A 20 46.36 0.81 -10.69
C ASP A 20 45.07 1.05 -11.48
N VAL A 21 45.14 0.86 -12.81
CA VAL A 21 44.03 0.93 -13.79
C VAL A 21 44.11 -0.22 -14.77
N ILE A 22 42.99 -0.58 -15.40
CA ILE A 22 42.96 -1.47 -16.56
C ILE A 22 43.63 -0.74 -17.73
N ARG A 23 44.79 -1.25 -18.16
CA ARG A 23 45.59 -0.67 -19.24
C ARG A 23 45.09 -1.10 -20.62
N SER A 24 44.69 -2.36 -20.74
CA SER A 24 44.05 -2.88 -21.94
C SER A 24 43.10 -4.05 -21.71
N ILE A 25 42.16 -4.22 -22.63
CA ILE A 25 41.47 -5.49 -22.90
C ILE A 25 41.81 -6.01 -24.30
N GLU A 26 41.87 -7.33 -24.47
CA GLU A 26 42.04 -8.03 -25.74
C GLU A 26 41.14 -9.27 -25.74
N VAL A 27 40.34 -9.47 -26.79
CA VAL A 27 39.28 -10.49 -26.82
C VAL A 27 39.39 -11.34 -28.09
N GLU A 28 39.12 -12.64 -27.94
CA GLU A 28 38.89 -13.57 -29.05
C GLU A 28 37.43 -14.03 -29.07
N TYR A 29 36.88 -14.23 -30.27
CA TYR A 29 35.50 -14.67 -30.49
C TYR A 29 35.43 -16.00 -31.24
N VAL A 30 34.32 -16.72 -31.06
CA VAL A 30 34.09 -18.02 -31.71
C VAL A 30 33.62 -17.82 -33.16
N GLY A 31 34.30 -18.50 -34.09
CA GLY A 31 33.93 -18.54 -35.51
C GLY A 31 34.47 -17.39 -36.37
N THR A 32 35.37 -16.56 -35.84
CA THR A 32 35.92 -15.39 -36.54
C THR A 32 37.37 -15.57 -36.94
N ASN A 33 37.71 -15.21 -38.18
CA ASN A 33 39.11 -15.03 -38.63
C ASN A 33 39.69 -13.65 -38.25
N LEU A 34 39.00 -12.90 -37.37
CA LEU A 34 39.48 -11.63 -36.83
C LEU A 34 40.68 -11.90 -35.91
N LYS A 35 41.82 -11.30 -36.24
CA LYS A 35 42.98 -11.27 -35.36
C LYS A 35 42.63 -10.43 -34.14
N SER A 36 42.85 -10.96 -32.93
CA SER A 36 42.66 -10.21 -31.69
C SER A 36 43.44 -8.90 -31.73
N GLN A 37 42.84 -7.83 -31.23
CA GLN A 37 43.47 -6.51 -31.15
C GLN A 37 43.34 -5.96 -29.74
N ARG A 38 44.48 -5.59 -29.17
CA ARG A 38 44.56 -4.98 -27.84
C ARG A 38 43.98 -3.56 -27.87
N ARG A 39 43.09 -3.28 -26.92
CA ARG A 39 42.36 -2.02 -26.76
C ARG A 39 42.93 -1.26 -25.56
N GLY A 40 43.93 -0.42 -25.81
CA GLY A 40 44.72 0.28 -24.79
C GLY A 40 46.21 -0.10 -24.82
N THR A 41 46.94 0.25 -23.76
CA THR A 41 48.40 0.05 -23.63
C THR A 41 48.73 -1.20 -22.80
N VAL A 42 50.01 -1.58 -22.73
CA VAL A 42 50.46 -2.73 -21.94
C VAL A 42 50.77 -2.29 -20.50
N GLY A 43 50.06 -2.86 -19.53
CA GLY A 43 50.36 -2.74 -18.10
C GLY A 43 51.44 -3.71 -17.60
N THR A 44 51.90 -3.50 -16.38
CA THR A 44 52.92 -4.31 -15.69
C THR A 44 52.41 -5.68 -15.24
N ARG A 45 51.10 -5.84 -15.06
CA ARG A 45 50.43 -7.12 -14.75
C ARG A 45 49.54 -7.53 -15.91
N SER A 46 49.42 -8.83 -16.15
CA SER A 46 48.48 -9.40 -17.13
C SER A 46 47.80 -10.64 -16.58
N ASP A 47 46.51 -10.79 -16.85
CA ASP A 47 45.69 -11.92 -16.42
C ASP A 47 44.49 -12.07 -17.37
N GLY A 48 43.78 -13.19 -17.34
CA GLY A 48 42.69 -13.46 -18.27
C GLY A 48 42.09 -14.86 -18.15
N PHE A 49 41.15 -15.17 -19.04
CA PHE A 49 40.45 -16.44 -19.02
C PHE A 49 39.94 -16.89 -20.39
N THR A 50 39.99 -18.21 -20.61
CA THR A 50 39.33 -18.90 -21.72
C THR A 50 38.09 -19.63 -21.18
N LEU A 51 37.01 -19.62 -21.97
CA LEU A 51 35.72 -20.21 -21.64
C LEU A 51 35.57 -21.62 -22.24
N SER A 52 34.92 -22.52 -21.50
CA SER A 52 34.54 -23.85 -22.03
C SER A 52 33.44 -23.74 -23.10
N THR A 53 33.23 -24.80 -23.90
CA THR A 53 32.29 -24.80 -25.05
C THR A 53 30.85 -24.41 -24.68
N ASP A 54 30.44 -24.76 -23.46
CA ASP A 54 29.13 -24.54 -22.84
C ASP A 54 29.11 -23.36 -21.84
N GLU A 55 30.25 -22.69 -21.60
CA GLU A 55 30.36 -21.54 -20.71
C GLU A 55 30.32 -20.21 -21.46
N TYR A 56 29.49 -19.27 -21.03
CA TYR A 56 29.28 -17.98 -21.69
C TYR A 56 29.14 -16.85 -20.67
N ILE A 57 29.53 -15.63 -21.06
CA ILE A 57 29.50 -14.46 -20.17
C ILE A 57 28.06 -13.96 -20.04
N THR A 58 27.58 -13.88 -18.80
CA THR A 58 26.23 -13.40 -18.43
C THR A 58 26.26 -12.00 -17.82
N ASN A 59 27.41 -11.55 -17.30
CA ASN A 59 27.62 -10.17 -16.85
C ASN A 59 29.08 -9.78 -17.02
N VAL A 60 29.32 -8.52 -17.37
CA VAL A 60 30.59 -7.82 -17.08
C VAL A 60 30.29 -6.69 -16.10
N SER A 61 31.15 -6.51 -15.12
CA SER A 61 31.07 -5.44 -14.14
C SER A 61 32.47 -4.91 -13.84
N GLY A 62 32.55 -3.69 -13.33
CA GLY A 62 33.84 -3.06 -13.10
C GLY A 62 33.75 -1.84 -12.21
N TYR A 63 34.93 -1.31 -11.90
CA TYR A 63 35.10 -0.11 -11.12
C TYR A 63 35.85 0.92 -11.95
N TYR A 64 35.68 2.20 -11.63
CA TYR A 64 36.41 3.29 -12.28
C TYR A 64 36.79 4.40 -11.32
N LYS A 65 37.66 5.30 -11.77
CA LYS A 65 37.96 6.57 -11.11
C LYS A 65 37.88 7.71 -12.13
N THR A 66 37.22 8.79 -11.73
CA THR A 66 37.15 10.02 -12.51
C THR A 66 38.42 10.82 -12.29
N THR A 67 39.04 11.29 -13.37
CA THR A 67 40.24 12.12 -13.35
C THR A 67 40.00 13.40 -14.16
N PHE A 68 40.90 14.39 -14.05
CA PHE A 68 40.86 15.57 -14.93
C PHE A 68 40.94 15.21 -16.43
N SER A 69 41.52 14.04 -16.76
CA SER A 69 41.56 13.46 -18.11
C SER A 69 40.35 12.59 -18.47
N GLY A 70 39.27 12.59 -17.68
CA GLY A 70 38.10 11.73 -17.83
C GLY A 70 38.16 10.47 -16.97
N ASP A 71 37.21 9.56 -17.18
CA ASP A 71 37.13 8.29 -16.45
C ASP A 71 38.17 7.26 -16.92
N LEU A 72 38.67 6.48 -15.96
CA LEU A 72 39.60 5.37 -16.16
C LEU A 72 39.07 4.15 -15.40
N ILE A 73 38.88 3.03 -16.09
CA ILE A 73 38.45 1.76 -15.49
C ILE A 73 39.59 1.22 -14.62
N THR A 74 39.30 0.95 -13.35
CA THR A 74 40.25 0.55 -12.30
C THR A 74 40.25 -0.95 -12.07
N ALA A 75 39.09 -1.59 -12.20
CA ALA A 75 38.96 -3.05 -12.16
C ALA A 75 37.84 -3.59 -13.07
N LEU A 76 37.95 -4.86 -13.46
CA LEU A 76 36.93 -5.60 -14.22
C LEU A 76 36.70 -7.00 -13.62
N THR A 77 35.44 -7.44 -13.66
CA THR A 77 34.94 -8.74 -13.17
C THR A 77 33.96 -9.30 -14.20
N PHE A 78 34.03 -10.59 -14.48
CA PHE A 78 33.20 -11.25 -15.50
C PHE A 78 32.50 -12.45 -14.88
N LYS A 79 31.16 -12.48 -14.91
CA LYS A 79 30.36 -13.61 -14.45
C LYS A 79 29.87 -14.41 -15.65
N THR A 80 29.97 -15.73 -15.54
CA THR A 80 29.47 -16.69 -16.53
C THR A 80 28.27 -17.45 -15.98
N ASN A 81 27.65 -18.27 -16.83
CA ASN A 81 26.68 -19.28 -16.42
C ASN A 81 27.26 -20.40 -15.52
N LYS A 82 28.55 -20.34 -15.14
CA LYS A 82 29.20 -21.33 -14.26
C LYS A 82 29.86 -20.73 -13.02
N LYS A 83 30.52 -19.57 -13.14
CA LYS A 83 31.42 -19.02 -12.10
C LYS A 83 31.71 -17.53 -12.35
N THR A 84 32.66 -16.98 -11.61
CA THR A 84 33.13 -15.59 -11.77
C THR A 84 34.65 -15.55 -11.95
N TYR A 85 35.10 -14.62 -12.78
CA TYR A 85 36.49 -14.33 -13.12
C TYR A 85 36.83 -12.89 -12.73
N GLY A 86 38.02 -12.65 -12.20
CA GLY A 86 38.39 -11.38 -11.56
C GLY A 86 37.94 -11.31 -10.09
N PRO A 87 37.99 -10.13 -9.44
CA PRO A 87 38.32 -8.82 -10.01
C PRO A 87 39.78 -8.73 -10.48
N TYR A 88 39.96 -8.33 -11.72
CA TYR A 88 41.26 -7.92 -12.28
C TYR A 88 41.41 -6.42 -12.06
N GLY A 89 42.58 -5.93 -11.63
CA GLY A 89 42.78 -4.53 -11.23
C GLY A 89 42.34 -4.21 -9.79
N ASN A 90 42.26 -2.93 -9.45
CA ASN A 90 41.98 -2.44 -8.10
C ASN A 90 40.55 -1.86 -8.00
N LYS A 91 39.77 -2.26 -6.99
CA LYS A 91 38.43 -1.69 -6.76
C LYS A 91 38.52 -0.25 -6.26
N THR A 92 37.61 0.60 -6.72
CA THR A 92 37.45 2.01 -6.30
C THR A 92 35.99 2.31 -5.95
N GLN A 93 35.63 3.57 -5.67
CA GLN A 93 34.30 3.94 -5.13
C GLN A 93 33.16 3.93 -6.17
N ASN A 94 33.49 4.09 -7.46
CA ASN A 94 32.54 4.16 -8.56
C ASN A 94 32.53 2.83 -9.31
N TYR A 95 31.34 2.37 -9.72
CA TYR A 95 31.07 1.01 -10.20
C TYR A 95 30.12 1.02 -11.41
N PHE A 96 30.26 0.05 -12.30
CA PHE A 96 29.37 -0.19 -13.44
C PHE A 96 29.12 -1.70 -13.66
N SER A 97 28.02 -2.03 -14.35
CA SER A 97 27.56 -3.40 -14.56
C SER A 97 26.70 -3.49 -15.82
N ALA A 98 27.03 -4.40 -16.73
CA ALA A 98 26.21 -4.76 -17.88
C ALA A 98 25.84 -6.25 -17.78
N ASP A 99 24.54 -6.49 -17.65
CA ASP A 99 23.93 -7.82 -17.49
C ASP A 99 23.32 -8.28 -18.83
N ALA A 100 23.53 -9.55 -19.19
CA ALA A 100 22.98 -10.10 -20.44
C ALA A 100 21.46 -10.33 -20.31
N PRO A 101 20.64 -9.88 -21.27
CA PRO A 101 19.20 -10.17 -21.29
C PRO A 101 18.92 -11.68 -21.30
N SER A 102 17.77 -12.09 -20.74
CA SER A 102 17.39 -13.50 -20.67
C SER A 102 17.42 -14.18 -22.04
N GLY A 103 18.01 -15.38 -22.11
CA GLY A 103 18.25 -16.10 -23.37
C GLY A 103 19.44 -15.58 -24.21
N SER A 104 20.19 -14.57 -23.74
CA SER A 104 21.36 -14.00 -24.42
C SER A 104 22.65 -14.13 -23.62
N GLN A 105 23.78 -13.94 -24.30
CA GLN A 105 25.12 -13.87 -23.74
C GLN A 105 25.82 -12.58 -24.21
N ILE A 106 26.82 -12.11 -23.46
CA ILE A 106 27.76 -11.08 -23.94
C ILE A 106 28.67 -11.74 -24.99
N ALA A 107 28.65 -11.18 -26.21
CA ALA A 107 29.22 -11.76 -27.42
C ALA A 107 30.02 -10.76 -28.27
N GLY A 108 30.29 -9.58 -27.74
CA GLY A 108 31.09 -8.52 -28.35
C GLY A 108 31.31 -7.41 -27.32
N PHE A 109 32.34 -6.61 -27.52
CA PHE A 109 32.66 -5.46 -26.67
C PHE A 109 32.95 -4.22 -27.52
N LEU A 110 32.69 -3.05 -26.95
CA LEU A 110 33.02 -1.75 -27.50
C LEU A 110 33.44 -0.79 -26.38
N GLY A 111 33.98 0.37 -26.71
CA GLY A 111 34.30 1.40 -25.71
C GLY A 111 35.37 2.38 -26.15
N THR A 112 36.10 2.93 -25.18
CA THR A 112 37.17 3.92 -25.41
C THR A 112 38.44 3.58 -24.65
N SER A 113 39.59 3.76 -25.31
CA SER A 113 40.92 3.53 -24.74
C SER A 113 41.93 4.60 -25.17
N GLY A 114 42.79 4.99 -24.24
CA GLY A 114 43.98 5.81 -24.45
C GLY A 114 45.20 5.12 -23.82
N ASN A 115 45.86 5.79 -22.87
CA ASN A 115 46.93 5.20 -22.05
C ASN A 115 46.41 4.19 -20.97
N ALA A 116 45.11 3.97 -20.95
CA ALA A 116 44.34 2.98 -20.19
C ALA A 116 42.94 2.84 -20.84
N LEU A 117 42.11 1.92 -20.34
CA LEU A 117 40.72 1.76 -20.75
C LEU A 117 39.83 2.77 -20.01
N SER A 118 39.04 3.57 -20.74
CA SER A 118 38.21 4.65 -20.19
C SER A 118 36.72 4.29 -20.14
N SER A 119 36.22 3.55 -21.13
CA SER A 119 34.86 3.00 -21.11
C SER A 119 34.84 1.60 -21.75
N LEU A 120 33.89 0.79 -21.33
CA LEU A 120 33.63 -0.55 -21.84
C LEU A 120 32.12 -0.81 -21.81
N ASP A 121 31.58 -1.28 -22.92
CA ASP A 121 30.18 -1.65 -23.14
C ASP A 121 30.12 -2.93 -24.01
N VAL A 122 28.93 -3.50 -24.22
CA VAL A 122 28.75 -4.88 -24.70
C VAL A 122 27.71 -5.07 -25.81
N HIS A 123 28.00 -6.00 -26.72
CA HIS A 123 27.04 -6.56 -27.67
C HIS A 123 26.47 -7.89 -27.17
N PHE A 124 25.14 -8.04 -27.21
CA PHE A 124 24.47 -9.29 -26.85
C PHE A 124 24.14 -10.17 -28.07
N ALA A 125 24.32 -11.48 -27.94
CA ALA A 125 23.85 -12.47 -28.92
C ALA A 125 23.03 -13.58 -28.25
N PRO A 126 22.07 -14.22 -28.94
CA PRO A 126 21.32 -15.34 -28.38
C PRO A 126 22.22 -16.50 -27.95
N ILE A 127 21.84 -17.19 -26.87
CA ILE A 127 22.45 -18.47 -26.49
C ILE A 127 21.97 -19.52 -27.49
N LYS A 128 22.84 -19.90 -28.44
CA LYS A 128 22.54 -21.01 -29.37
C LYS A 128 22.51 -22.33 -28.59
N PRO A 129 21.46 -23.17 -28.74
CA PRO A 129 21.51 -24.54 -28.26
C PRO A 129 22.70 -25.26 -28.88
N GLN A 130 23.56 -25.88 -28.06
CA GLN A 130 24.59 -26.77 -28.60
C GLN A 130 23.91 -28.02 -29.19
N PRO A 131 24.27 -28.44 -30.42
CA PRO A 131 23.86 -29.74 -30.93
C PRO A 131 24.39 -30.84 -30.01
N GLY A 132 23.50 -31.73 -29.55
CA GLY A 132 23.91 -32.92 -28.81
C GLY A 132 24.75 -33.84 -29.70
N GLY A 133 25.82 -34.41 -29.12
CA GLY A 133 26.51 -35.57 -29.70
C GLY A 133 25.55 -36.74 -29.91
N PRO A 134 25.90 -37.70 -30.78
CA PRO A 134 24.94 -38.35 -31.66
C PRO A 134 23.92 -39.25 -30.95
N GLY A 135 22.70 -38.73 -30.79
CA GLY A 135 21.48 -39.56 -30.70
C GLY A 135 21.04 -39.99 -32.10
N THR A 136 20.81 -41.29 -32.30
CA THR A 136 20.55 -41.87 -33.63
C THR A 136 19.16 -41.53 -34.18
N GLY A 137 19.08 -40.49 -35.01
CA GLY A 137 17.90 -40.20 -35.83
C GLY A 137 17.94 -40.91 -37.18
N GLY A 138 17.22 -42.03 -37.31
CA GLY A 138 16.67 -42.45 -38.60
C GLY A 138 15.28 -41.81 -38.76
N GLY A 139 14.90 -41.16 -39.87
CA GLY A 139 15.62 -40.95 -41.13
C GLY A 139 14.73 -41.29 -42.31
N GLY A 140 13.98 -40.31 -42.84
CA GLY A 140 13.04 -40.52 -43.94
C GLY A 140 12.47 -39.22 -44.49
N ASN A 141 12.83 -38.89 -45.73
CA ASN A 141 12.34 -37.73 -46.49
C ASN A 141 10.79 -37.74 -46.62
N GLY A 142 10.08 -36.63 -46.76
CA GLY A 142 10.51 -35.25 -47.03
C GLY A 142 9.93 -34.75 -48.37
N SER A 143 8.89 -33.92 -48.31
CA SER A 143 8.36 -33.14 -49.45
C SER A 143 7.55 -31.93 -48.95
N ASN A 144 7.33 -30.97 -49.85
CA ASN A 144 6.68 -29.66 -49.64
C ASN A 144 5.56 -29.52 -50.70
N PRO A 145 4.59 -28.58 -50.61
CA PRO A 145 3.99 -27.90 -49.46
C PRO A 145 2.42 -27.94 -49.55
N VAL A 146 1.76 -26.83 -49.15
CA VAL A 146 0.35 -26.38 -49.36
C VAL A 146 -0.77 -26.85 -48.41
N ASP A 147 -1.56 -25.84 -48.01
CA ASP A 147 -2.89 -25.72 -47.38
C ASP A 147 -4.06 -26.59 -47.93
N PRO A 148 -5.27 -26.64 -47.29
CA PRO A 148 -5.71 -26.01 -46.03
C PRO A 148 -6.43 -27.03 -45.06
N PRO A 149 -7.62 -26.84 -44.43
CA PRO A 149 -7.78 -27.19 -43.01
C PRO A 149 -8.79 -28.33 -42.71
N GLY A 150 -8.68 -28.95 -41.53
CA GLY A 150 -9.66 -29.94 -41.05
C GLY A 150 -9.57 -30.22 -39.55
N ALA A 151 -10.70 -30.11 -38.84
CA ALA A 151 -10.81 -30.41 -37.41
C ALA A 151 -10.91 -31.93 -37.13
N GLY A 152 -10.61 -32.38 -35.91
CA GLY A 152 -11.04 -33.71 -35.47
C GLY A 152 -10.34 -34.29 -34.24
N GLY A 153 -11.07 -34.37 -33.13
CA GLY A 153 -10.63 -34.91 -31.84
C GLY A 153 -9.93 -36.28 -31.83
N GLY A 154 -8.86 -36.37 -31.05
CA GLY A 154 -8.88 -37.07 -29.76
C GLY A 154 -8.68 -38.60 -29.72
N GLY A 155 -7.80 -39.01 -28.80
CA GLY A 155 -8.14 -40.10 -27.87
C GLY A 155 -7.18 -41.28 -27.75
N THR A 156 -6.51 -41.38 -26.59
CA THR A 156 -6.01 -42.62 -25.94
C THR A 156 -4.90 -43.43 -26.66
N GLY A 157 -4.06 -44.21 -25.95
CA GLY A 157 -3.86 -44.30 -24.50
C GLY A 157 -3.16 -45.61 -24.08
N ALA A 158 -2.26 -45.53 -23.07
CA ALA A 158 -1.48 -46.64 -22.47
C ALA A 158 -0.51 -47.41 -23.40
N GLY A 159 0.54 -48.09 -22.91
CA GLY A 159 1.13 -48.04 -21.56
C GLY A 159 1.96 -49.30 -21.20
N GLY A 160 2.89 -49.15 -20.24
CA GLY A 160 3.48 -50.24 -19.44
C GLY A 160 4.72 -50.98 -20.00
N GLY A 161 5.64 -51.37 -19.10
CA GLY A 161 6.60 -52.47 -19.32
C GLY A 161 8.09 -52.16 -19.03
N PRO A 162 8.79 -52.92 -18.16
CA PRO A 162 10.19 -52.65 -17.78
C PRO A 162 11.22 -53.76 -18.16
N GLY A 163 12.53 -53.48 -18.03
CA GLY A 163 13.61 -54.48 -18.20
C GLY A 163 15.01 -54.02 -17.72
N THR A 164 15.71 -54.87 -16.97
CA THR A 164 16.91 -54.57 -16.14
C THR A 164 18.28 -55.06 -16.69
N GLY A 165 19.40 -54.45 -16.25
CA GLY A 165 20.78 -55.03 -16.23
C GLY A 165 21.78 -54.49 -17.29
N GLY A 166 23.11 -54.56 -17.15
CA GLY A 166 24.01 -54.95 -16.03
C GLY A 166 25.49 -55.20 -16.45
N GLY A 167 26.51 -54.83 -15.63
CA GLY A 167 27.97 -55.00 -15.89
C GLY A 167 28.60 -53.92 -16.83
N GLY A 168 29.92 -53.68 -16.97
CA GLY A 168 31.18 -54.22 -16.38
C GLY A 168 32.39 -54.04 -17.38
N THR A 169 33.70 -53.98 -17.08
CA THR A 169 34.55 -53.89 -15.85
C THR A 169 36.05 -53.57 -16.22
N GLY A 170 36.82 -52.81 -15.41
CA GLY A 170 38.31 -52.70 -15.48
C GLY A 170 38.90 -51.54 -16.32
N THR A 171 40.18 -51.09 -16.22
CA THR A 171 41.37 -51.29 -15.32
C THR A 171 42.41 -50.17 -15.62
N GLY A 172 43.43 -49.78 -14.83
CA GLY A 172 43.82 -50.12 -13.44
C GLY A 172 45.37 -50.17 -13.20
N GLY A 173 46.00 -49.14 -12.61
CA GLY A 173 47.43 -49.12 -12.16
C GLY A 173 47.96 -47.72 -11.78
N GLY A 174 49.02 -47.53 -10.95
CA GLY A 174 49.80 -48.50 -10.14
C GLY A 174 51.03 -47.88 -9.42
N SER A 175 51.60 -48.62 -8.44
CA SER A 175 52.81 -48.34 -7.59
C SER A 175 52.68 -47.30 -6.44
N GLY A 176 53.31 -47.48 -5.27
CA GLY A 176 53.97 -48.70 -4.73
C GLY A 176 54.79 -48.52 -3.42
N THR A 177 54.95 -49.62 -2.65
CA THR A 177 55.81 -49.84 -1.45
C THR A 177 55.43 -49.16 -0.11
N GLY A 178 55.58 -49.77 1.08
CA GLY A 178 55.81 -51.20 1.40
C GLY A 178 56.18 -51.51 2.88
N ALA A 179 55.66 -52.63 3.44
CA ALA A 179 55.96 -53.27 4.76
C ALA A 179 55.72 -52.45 6.06
N GLY A 180 55.40 -52.99 7.26
CA GLY A 180 55.05 -54.38 7.69
C GLY A 180 56.10 -55.04 8.62
N GLY A 181 55.78 -55.63 9.79
CA GLY A 181 54.52 -55.72 10.57
C GLY A 181 54.48 -56.95 11.53
N GLY A 182 53.89 -56.85 12.73
CA GLY A 182 53.77 -57.99 13.69
C GLY A 182 53.16 -57.67 15.07
N GLY A 183 52.65 -58.70 15.77
CA GLY A 183 52.34 -58.73 17.23
C GLY A 183 53.40 -59.58 17.99
N PRO A 184 53.15 -60.20 19.18
CA PRO A 184 51.96 -60.27 20.07
C PRO A 184 52.11 -59.33 21.31
N GLY A 185 51.38 -59.39 22.44
CA GLY A 185 50.22 -60.17 22.92
C GLY A 185 50.38 -60.72 24.37
N THR A 186 49.32 -61.33 24.96
CA THR A 186 49.13 -61.66 26.41
C THR A 186 48.97 -60.42 27.32
N GLY A 187 48.27 -60.41 28.46
CA GLY A 187 47.40 -61.35 29.21
C GLY A 187 47.09 -60.73 30.60
N GLY A 188 46.11 -61.09 31.43
CA GLY A 188 45.00 -62.07 31.39
C GLY A 188 44.41 -62.26 32.80
N SER A 189 43.15 -62.73 32.93
CA SER A 189 42.41 -62.97 34.20
C SER A 189 42.00 -61.70 35.00
N GLY A 190 40.84 -61.61 35.66
CA GLY A 190 39.65 -62.51 35.68
C GLY A 190 38.84 -62.38 36.99
N THR A 191 37.55 -62.81 36.98
CA THR A 191 36.67 -63.11 38.15
C THR A 191 36.35 -61.98 39.16
N GLU A 192 35.22 -61.95 39.88
CA GLU A 192 33.83 -62.42 39.67
C GLU A 192 32.94 -61.80 40.79
N THR A 193 31.60 -61.83 40.65
CA THR A 193 30.59 -61.36 41.65
C THR A 193 30.59 -59.85 42.00
N GLY A 194 29.50 -59.23 42.47
CA GLY A 194 28.10 -59.69 42.50
C GLY A 194 27.20 -58.89 43.47
N THR A 195 26.02 -58.47 43.00
CA THR A 195 24.85 -57.95 43.78
C THR A 195 25.02 -56.69 44.65
N GLY A 196 23.93 -55.91 44.84
CA GLY A 196 23.80 -55.06 46.04
C GLY A 196 23.31 -53.61 45.83
N SER A 197 21.99 -53.44 45.88
CA SER A 197 21.23 -52.18 45.91
C SER A 197 21.73 -51.06 46.86
N SER A 198 21.47 -49.80 46.45
CA SER A 198 21.13 -48.62 47.28
C SER A 198 22.05 -48.16 48.43
N GLY A 199 22.47 -46.88 48.41
CA GLY A 199 23.02 -46.22 49.61
C GLY A 199 23.67 -44.86 49.35
N THR A 200 22.95 -43.80 49.72
CA THR A 200 23.38 -42.38 49.77
C THR A 200 24.79 -42.09 50.33
N GLY A 201 25.51 -41.15 49.69
CA GLY A 201 26.08 -40.00 50.41
C GLY A 201 27.60 -39.79 50.41
N THR A 202 27.99 -38.51 50.28
CA THR A 202 29.34 -37.94 50.46
C THR A 202 30.42 -38.36 49.43
N GLY A 203 31.43 -37.52 49.24
CA GLY A 203 32.54 -37.75 48.32
C GLY A 203 33.64 -36.68 48.48
N ALA A 204 34.78 -36.85 47.80
CA ALA A 204 35.85 -35.86 47.75
C ALA A 204 36.81 -36.06 46.55
N GLY A 205 37.08 -34.96 45.83
CA GLY A 205 38.33 -34.61 45.12
C GLY A 205 39.11 -35.64 44.28
N GLY A 206 39.29 -35.33 42.98
CA GLY A 206 40.27 -36.00 42.12
C GLY A 206 40.38 -35.38 40.72
N SER A 207 41.29 -34.43 40.52
CA SER A 207 41.48 -33.72 39.25
C SER A 207 42.05 -34.60 38.13
N GLY A 208 41.53 -34.50 36.90
CA GLY A 208 42.10 -35.14 35.71
C GLY A 208 41.71 -34.43 34.40
N THR A 209 42.67 -33.81 33.73
CA THR A 209 42.48 -33.15 32.42
C THR A 209 42.47 -34.15 31.27
N GLY A 210 41.50 -34.06 30.35
CA GLY A 210 41.49 -34.86 29.11
C GLY A 210 40.61 -34.24 28.02
N THR A 211 41.14 -34.16 26.80
CA THR A 211 40.46 -33.59 25.62
C THR A 211 40.08 -34.66 24.59
N GLY A 212 38.92 -34.52 23.96
CA GLY A 212 38.75 -34.89 22.55
C GLY A 212 37.57 -35.80 22.19
N SER A 213 37.20 -35.72 20.91
CA SER A 213 36.43 -36.69 20.10
C SER A 213 35.17 -37.31 20.70
N GLY A 214 34.01 -36.89 20.20
CA GLY A 214 32.79 -37.69 20.32
C GLY A 214 32.78 -38.87 19.33
N GLN A 215 32.29 -40.02 19.79
CA GLN A 215 31.78 -41.09 18.93
C GLN A 215 30.49 -41.66 19.52
N ASP A 216 29.43 -41.55 18.72
CA ASP A 216 28.22 -42.38 18.51
C ASP A 216 27.71 -43.39 19.58
N SER A 217 26.42 -43.68 19.47
CA SER A 217 25.59 -44.61 20.25
C SER A 217 25.20 -44.14 21.68
N SER A 218 24.02 -44.48 22.22
CA SER A 218 22.99 -45.43 21.75
C SER A 218 21.56 -45.01 22.16
N GLU A 219 20.59 -45.33 21.31
CA GLU A 219 19.22 -45.69 21.75
C GLU A 219 19.25 -47.16 22.24
N PRO A 220 18.46 -47.57 23.26
CA PRO A 220 17.00 -47.34 23.26
C PRO A 220 16.29 -47.12 24.60
N ASP A 221 15.23 -46.31 24.56
CA ASP A 221 13.96 -46.59 25.26
C ASP A 221 12.78 -45.91 24.53
N GLY A 222 11.58 -46.46 24.63
CA GLY A 222 10.36 -45.94 23.99
C GLY A 222 9.77 -44.67 24.64
N SER A 223 10.41 -44.14 25.68
CA SER A 223 9.91 -43.09 26.58
C SER A 223 10.18 -41.65 26.13
N GLY A 224 10.91 -41.45 25.02
CA GLY A 224 11.19 -40.10 24.50
C GLY A 224 12.06 -39.23 25.41
N LYS A 225 12.76 -39.85 26.38
CA LYS A 225 13.70 -39.19 27.31
C LYS A 225 14.99 -38.82 26.58
N ILE A 226 15.43 -37.57 26.70
CA ILE A 226 16.67 -37.05 26.11
C ILE A 226 17.49 -36.31 27.18
N GLY A 227 18.81 -36.45 27.17
CA GLY A 227 19.72 -35.87 28.17
C GLY A 227 19.79 -36.70 29.46
N PRO A 228 20.17 -36.10 30.62
CA PRO A 228 20.46 -34.69 30.81
C PRO A 228 21.88 -34.32 30.35
N LEU A 229 22.10 -33.05 30.05
CA LEU A 229 23.42 -32.45 29.81
C LEU A 229 23.68 -31.34 30.85
N GLY A 230 24.96 -31.11 31.19
CA GLY A 230 25.39 -30.17 32.22
C GLY A 230 26.40 -30.79 33.19
N GLY A 231 26.37 -30.36 34.46
CA GLY A 231 27.25 -30.81 35.54
C GLY A 231 26.74 -31.98 36.37
N ASP A 232 27.63 -32.50 37.22
CA ASP A 232 27.45 -33.69 38.06
C ASP A 232 27.18 -33.35 39.55
N LYS A 233 26.93 -32.08 39.87
CA LYS A 233 26.48 -31.60 41.18
C LYS A 233 24.94 -31.48 41.21
N GLY A 234 24.37 -30.91 42.27
CA GLY A 234 22.93 -30.81 42.47
C GLY A 234 22.22 -32.12 42.82
N ASN A 235 20.99 -32.00 43.31
CA ASN A 235 20.07 -33.12 43.56
C ASN A 235 19.33 -33.48 42.28
N VAL A 236 19.07 -34.78 42.05
CA VAL A 236 18.32 -35.25 40.87
C VAL A 236 16.85 -34.88 40.98
N PHE A 237 16.24 -34.41 39.88
CA PHE A 237 14.81 -34.22 39.74
C PHE A 237 14.28 -34.92 38.47
N ASP A 238 13.02 -35.35 38.50
CA ASP A 238 12.40 -36.10 37.39
C ASP A 238 10.87 -35.83 37.35
N ASP A 239 10.46 -34.90 36.49
CA ASP A 239 9.06 -34.51 36.25
C ASP A 239 8.47 -35.33 35.10
N VAL A 240 7.68 -36.35 35.45
CA VAL A 240 7.08 -37.29 34.49
C VAL A 240 5.55 -37.36 34.55
N GLY A 241 4.96 -37.68 33.40
CA GLY A 241 3.54 -37.99 33.27
C GLY A 241 2.64 -36.75 33.27
N PHE A 242 3.02 -35.71 32.51
CA PHE A 242 2.20 -34.55 32.19
C PHE A 242 1.78 -34.58 30.72
N GLU A 243 0.75 -33.81 30.36
CA GLU A 243 0.15 -33.76 29.02
C GLU A 243 0.76 -32.68 28.11
N GLY A 244 1.51 -31.76 28.70
CA GLY A 244 2.13 -30.60 28.06
C GLY A 244 2.47 -29.49 29.06
N VAL A 245 2.95 -28.36 28.55
CA VAL A 245 3.38 -27.18 29.34
C VAL A 245 2.56 -25.96 28.94
N LYS A 246 2.09 -25.19 29.94
CA LYS A 246 1.37 -23.92 29.78
C LYS A 246 2.25 -22.70 30.05
N LYS A 247 3.22 -22.80 30.97
CA LYS A 247 4.20 -21.73 31.23
C LYS A 247 5.52 -22.31 31.75
N ILE A 248 6.63 -21.65 31.44
CA ILE A 248 7.91 -21.78 32.13
C ILE A 248 8.30 -20.41 32.68
N THR A 249 8.81 -20.35 33.91
CA THR A 249 9.50 -19.17 34.46
C THR A 249 10.94 -19.58 34.76
N VAL A 250 11.91 -18.93 34.13
CA VAL A 250 13.34 -19.21 34.34
C VAL A 250 13.95 -18.08 35.17
N GLY A 251 14.74 -18.43 36.18
CA GLY A 251 15.60 -17.51 36.90
C GLY A 251 17.05 -17.66 36.48
N ALA A 252 17.75 -16.55 36.27
CA ALA A 252 19.16 -16.56 35.96
C ALA A 252 19.91 -15.37 36.59
N ASP A 253 21.16 -15.61 36.96
CA ASP A 253 22.11 -14.59 37.41
C ASP A 253 23.24 -14.41 36.39
N GLN A 254 24.18 -13.51 36.68
CA GLN A 254 25.38 -13.26 35.86
C GLN A 254 26.33 -14.47 35.69
N TYR A 255 26.01 -15.64 36.27
CA TYR A 255 26.85 -16.84 36.28
C TYR A 255 26.15 -18.09 35.75
N SER A 256 24.82 -18.18 35.79
CA SER A 256 24.07 -19.42 35.54
C SER A 256 22.56 -19.23 35.40
N VAL A 257 21.89 -20.21 34.80
CA VAL A 257 20.46 -20.46 35.08
C VAL A 257 20.36 -21.00 36.51
N THR A 258 19.72 -20.25 37.38
CA THR A 258 19.66 -20.53 38.82
C THR A 258 18.43 -21.35 39.19
N TYR A 259 17.35 -21.19 38.43
CA TYR A 259 16.01 -21.64 38.78
C TYR A 259 15.17 -21.94 37.54
N ILE A 260 14.29 -22.94 37.63
CA ILE A 260 13.22 -23.15 36.65
C ILE A 260 11.92 -23.56 37.35
N LYS A 261 10.83 -22.89 36.99
CA LYS A 261 9.45 -23.22 37.36
C LYS A 261 8.68 -23.61 36.10
N ILE A 262 7.86 -24.65 36.18
CA ILE A 262 7.02 -25.12 35.08
C ILE A 262 5.57 -25.27 35.55
N GLU A 263 4.66 -24.66 34.80
CA GLU A 263 3.21 -24.89 34.87
C GLU A 263 2.85 -25.97 33.84
N TYR A 264 2.85 -27.23 34.25
CA TYR A 264 2.42 -28.36 33.44
C TYR A 264 0.89 -28.49 33.39
N ILE A 265 0.36 -29.18 32.37
CA ILE A 265 -1.02 -29.65 32.35
C ILE A 265 -1.09 -31.14 32.69
N LYS A 266 -2.04 -31.53 33.54
CA LYS A 266 -2.36 -32.92 33.87
C LYS A 266 -3.81 -33.05 34.33
N ASP A 267 -4.54 -34.01 33.80
CA ASP A 267 -5.98 -34.21 33.99
C ASP A 267 -6.78 -32.92 33.74
N GLY A 268 -6.37 -32.15 32.71
CA GLY A 268 -6.92 -30.83 32.37
C GLY A 268 -6.61 -29.70 33.37
N LYS A 269 -5.78 -29.92 34.39
CA LYS A 269 -5.45 -28.94 35.46
C LYS A 269 -3.99 -28.51 35.38
N VAL A 270 -3.71 -27.30 35.86
CA VAL A 270 -2.34 -26.79 36.00
C VAL A 270 -1.68 -27.42 37.23
N VAL A 271 -0.50 -28.01 37.06
CA VAL A 271 0.35 -28.55 38.13
C VAL A 271 1.72 -27.87 38.08
N VAL A 272 2.17 -27.34 39.22
CA VAL A 272 3.41 -26.57 39.31
C VAL A 272 4.57 -27.46 39.76
N ARG A 273 5.74 -27.23 39.14
CA ARG A 273 7.04 -27.80 39.51
C ARG A 273 8.11 -26.72 39.53
N GLU A 274 9.07 -26.82 40.45
CA GLU A 274 10.06 -25.80 40.75
C GLU A 274 11.39 -26.46 41.14
N HIS A 275 12.48 -26.11 40.45
CA HIS A 275 13.82 -26.68 40.64
C HIS A 275 14.89 -25.58 40.68
N GLY A 276 15.99 -25.84 41.38
CA GLY A 276 17.04 -24.85 41.62
C GLY A 276 16.70 -23.85 42.73
N THR A 277 17.31 -22.67 42.72
CA THR A 277 17.15 -21.62 43.74
C THR A 277 16.87 -20.28 43.08
N VAL A 278 15.76 -19.62 43.44
CA VAL A 278 15.36 -18.30 42.92
C VAL A 278 16.45 -17.25 43.21
N ARG A 279 17.27 -16.92 42.21
CA ARG A 279 18.34 -15.90 42.31
C ARG A 279 18.56 -15.23 40.95
N GLY A 280 18.58 -13.89 40.95
CA GLY A 280 18.69 -13.10 39.73
C GLY A 280 17.33 -12.76 39.12
N GLU A 281 17.28 -12.46 37.82
CA GLU A 281 16.07 -12.02 37.14
C GLU A 281 15.16 -13.21 36.80
N LEU A 282 13.87 -13.13 37.15
CA LEU A 282 12.85 -14.09 36.73
C LEU A 282 12.19 -13.60 35.43
N LYS A 283 12.23 -14.42 34.38
CA LYS A 283 11.55 -14.14 33.09
C LYS A 283 10.59 -15.28 32.76
N GLU A 284 9.43 -14.95 32.20
CA GLU A 284 8.38 -15.91 31.87
C GLU A 284 8.28 -16.19 30.37
N PHE A 285 7.96 -17.43 30.01
CA PHE A 285 7.49 -17.86 28.70
C PHE A 285 6.15 -18.60 28.85
N SER A 286 5.09 -18.04 28.26
CA SER A 286 3.75 -18.65 28.24
C SER A 286 3.48 -19.34 26.91
N VAL A 287 2.85 -20.52 26.96
CA VAL A 287 2.56 -21.41 25.84
C VAL A 287 1.05 -21.49 25.64
N ASP A 288 0.59 -21.38 24.39
CA ASP A 288 -0.82 -21.46 23.96
C ASP A 288 -1.34 -22.92 23.96
N TYR A 289 -1.21 -23.61 25.09
CA TYR A 289 -1.62 -25.01 25.21
C TYR A 289 -3.16 -25.15 25.22
N PRO A 290 -3.76 -26.09 24.44
CA PRO A 290 -3.12 -27.19 23.70
C PRO A 290 -2.77 -26.87 22.23
N ASN A 291 -3.14 -25.69 21.74
CA ASN A 291 -2.98 -25.28 20.34
C ASN A 291 -1.50 -25.18 19.92
N ASP A 292 -0.64 -24.89 20.89
CA ASP A 292 0.81 -24.90 20.77
C ASP A 292 1.45 -25.66 21.95
N ASN A 293 2.62 -26.24 21.68
CA ASN A 293 3.31 -27.18 22.55
C ASN A 293 4.82 -26.97 22.38
N ILE A 294 5.61 -27.07 23.45
CA ILE A 294 7.09 -27.06 23.30
C ILE A 294 7.52 -28.36 22.59
N THR A 295 8.34 -28.26 21.55
CA THR A 295 8.84 -29.37 20.71
C THR A 295 10.36 -29.47 20.68
N ALA A 296 11.07 -28.42 21.13
CA ALA A 296 12.49 -28.50 21.43
C ALA A 296 12.87 -27.68 22.67
N VAL A 297 13.96 -28.08 23.33
CA VAL A 297 14.59 -27.33 24.42
C VAL A 297 16.09 -27.30 24.17
N GLY A 298 16.67 -26.12 24.08
CA GLY A 298 18.10 -25.95 23.92
C GLY A 298 18.69 -24.95 24.90
N GLY A 299 19.97 -24.65 24.74
CA GLY A 299 20.69 -23.75 25.64
C GLY A 299 22.20 -23.94 25.59
N THR A 300 22.87 -23.48 26.64
CA THR A 300 24.31 -23.68 26.85
C THR A 300 24.61 -24.19 28.25
N PHE A 301 25.70 -24.93 28.39
CA PHE A 301 26.34 -25.20 29.68
C PHE A 301 27.86 -25.00 29.59
N LYS A 302 28.49 -24.64 30.70
CA LYS A 302 29.96 -24.49 30.80
C LYS A 302 30.43 -24.53 32.25
N HIS A 303 31.75 -24.67 32.43
CA HIS A 303 32.37 -24.54 33.74
C HIS A 303 32.28 -23.08 34.24
N VAL A 304 31.64 -22.90 35.39
CA VAL A 304 31.45 -21.61 36.06
C VAL A 304 32.43 -21.53 37.22
N TYR A 305 33.60 -20.95 36.96
CA TYR A 305 34.73 -20.89 37.91
C TYR A 305 34.37 -20.28 39.28
N THR A 306 33.38 -19.37 39.36
CA THR A 306 32.85 -18.81 40.62
C THR A 306 32.31 -19.88 41.59
N TYR A 307 31.84 -21.00 41.06
CA TYR A 307 31.23 -22.11 41.81
C TYR A 307 31.97 -23.44 41.60
N ASP A 308 33.10 -23.41 40.89
CA ASP A 308 33.95 -24.55 40.51
C ASP A 308 33.15 -25.78 40.03
N THR A 309 32.18 -25.53 39.13
CA THR A 309 31.28 -26.57 38.62
C THR A 309 30.75 -26.22 37.23
N THR A 310 30.38 -27.23 36.46
CA THR A 310 29.58 -27.05 35.25
C THR A 310 28.12 -26.76 35.63
N LEU A 311 27.54 -25.72 35.03
CA LEU A 311 26.13 -25.35 35.20
C LEU A 311 25.49 -25.12 33.82
N ILE A 312 24.15 -25.22 33.77
CA ILE A 312 23.37 -24.63 32.68
C ILE A 312 23.56 -23.11 32.74
N THR A 313 24.05 -22.52 31.66
CA THR A 313 24.30 -21.07 31.56
C THR A 313 23.30 -20.34 30.70
N SER A 314 22.57 -21.04 29.82
CA SER A 314 21.37 -20.49 29.19
C SER A 314 20.37 -21.58 28.79
N LEU A 315 19.10 -21.20 28.61
CA LEU A 315 18.00 -22.03 28.09
C LEU A 315 17.18 -21.27 27.03
N TYR A 316 16.63 -22.00 26.07
CA TYR A 316 15.54 -21.56 25.21
C TYR A 316 14.58 -22.72 24.92
N PHE A 317 13.34 -22.39 24.55
CA PHE A 317 12.28 -23.36 24.28
C PHE A 317 11.65 -23.07 22.91
N THR A 318 11.62 -24.05 22.01
CA THR A 318 10.98 -23.96 20.68
C THR A 318 9.68 -24.75 20.67
N THR A 319 8.68 -24.28 19.93
CA THR A 319 7.31 -24.83 19.93
C THR A 319 6.86 -25.41 18.59
N SER A 320 5.70 -26.09 18.59
CA SER A 320 5.02 -26.62 17.40
C SER A 320 4.57 -25.53 16.42
N LYS A 321 4.23 -24.33 16.88
CA LYS A 321 4.02 -23.14 16.04
C LYS A 321 5.32 -22.40 15.70
N GLY A 322 6.48 -22.97 16.03
CA GLY A 322 7.78 -22.42 15.66
C GLY A 322 8.23 -21.18 16.43
N PHE A 323 7.48 -20.77 17.47
CA PHE A 323 7.96 -19.81 18.45
C PHE A 323 9.22 -20.38 19.12
N THR A 324 10.31 -19.60 19.22
CA THR A 324 11.42 -19.88 20.16
C THR A 324 11.51 -18.75 21.16
N SER A 325 11.67 -19.09 22.44
CA SER A 325 11.77 -18.08 23.51
C SER A 325 13.03 -17.23 23.41
N PRO A 326 13.01 -16.00 23.99
CA PRO A 326 14.23 -15.29 24.33
C PRO A 326 15.19 -16.19 25.14
N LEU A 327 16.49 -15.90 25.04
CA LEU A 327 17.52 -16.65 25.75
C LEU A 327 17.43 -16.37 27.26
N PHE A 328 17.14 -17.41 28.05
CA PHE A 328 17.11 -17.34 29.51
C PHE A 328 18.47 -17.69 30.07
N GLY A 329 19.31 -16.70 30.37
CA GLY A 329 20.63 -16.91 30.98
C GLY A 329 21.68 -15.91 30.50
N ILE A 330 22.91 -16.37 30.39
CA ILE A 330 24.04 -15.59 29.89
C ILE A 330 24.21 -15.79 28.39
N GLU A 331 24.11 -14.69 27.65
CA GLU A 331 24.66 -14.52 26.31
C GLU A 331 26.17 -14.22 26.43
N SER A 332 27.03 -15.04 25.80
CA SER A 332 28.42 -15.22 26.27
C SER A 332 29.43 -15.42 25.14
N GLU A 333 30.21 -14.37 24.82
CA GLU A 333 31.35 -14.40 23.88
C GLU A 333 32.30 -15.60 24.08
N LYS A 334 32.48 -16.03 25.33
CA LYS A 334 33.23 -17.25 25.66
C LYS A 334 32.31 -18.46 25.48
N LYS A 335 32.43 -19.12 24.32
CA LYS A 335 31.69 -20.32 23.91
C LYS A 335 31.56 -21.34 25.05
N GLY A 336 30.33 -21.59 25.46
CA GLY A 336 29.99 -22.80 26.23
C GLY A 336 29.77 -23.99 25.28
N THR A 337 29.32 -25.11 25.83
CA THR A 337 28.77 -26.21 25.03
C THR A 337 27.29 -25.94 24.82
N GLU A 338 26.92 -25.68 23.56
CA GLU A 338 25.54 -25.59 23.10
C GLU A 338 24.88 -26.97 23.09
N PHE A 339 23.56 -27.01 23.33
CA PHE A 339 22.76 -28.23 23.18
C PHE A 339 21.35 -27.91 22.69
N GLU A 340 20.70 -28.92 22.10
CA GLU A 340 19.29 -28.90 21.74
C GLU A 340 18.71 -30.32 21.83
N PHE A 341 17.60 -30.47 22.55
CA PHE A 341 16.80 -31.68 22.62
C PHE A 341 15.53 -31.47 21.78
N LYS A 342 15.29 -32.31 20.78
CA LYS A 342 14.14 -32.23 19.87
C LYS A 342 13.24 -33.47 20.00
N GLY A 343 11.93 -33.25 20.11
CA GLY A 343 10.94 -34.33 20.06
C GLY A 343 10.93 -35.00 18.68
N LYS A 344 11.04 -36.33 18.66
CA LYS A 344 10.92 -37.13 17.42
C LYS A 344 9.60 -36.81 16.72
N ASN A 345 9.65 -36.57 15.41
CA ASN A 345 8.50 -36.17 14.57
C ASN A 345 7.74 -34.92 15.08
N GLY A 346 8.37 -34.04 15.86
CA GLY A 346 7.69 -32.89 16.47
C GLY A 346 6.90 -33.22 17.74
N GLY A 347 7.21 -34.35 18.40
CA GLY A 347 6.60 -34.73 19.67
C GLY A 347 6.70 -33.62 20.73
N LYS A 348 5.61 -33.41 21.46
CA LYS A 348 5.47 -32.36 22.49
C LYS A 348 6.21 -32.71 23.78
N LEU A 349 6.69 -31.69 24.50
CA LEU A 349 7.35 -31.78 25.80
C LEU A 349 6.36 -32.22 26.89
N LEU A 350 6.64 -33.37 27.51
CA LEU A 350 5.82 -33.99 28.57
C LEU A 350 6.44 -33.87 29.98
N GLY A 351 7.66 -33.33 30.09
CA GLY A 351 8.41 -33.36 31.34
C GLY A 351 9.86 -32.87 31.22
N PHE A 352 10.47 -32.56 32.36
CA PHE A 352 11.90 -32.26 32.50
C PHE A 352 12.52 -33.22 33.52
N HIS A 353 13.78 -33.59 33.32
CA HIS A 353 14.60 -34.26 34.33
C HIS A 353 15.98 -33.60 34.36
N GLY A 354 16.75 -33.83 35.40
CA GLY A 354 18.04 -33.17 35.52
C GLY A 354 18.55 -33.12 36.95
N ARG A 355 19.37 -32.12 37.23
CA ARG A 355 20.01 -31.91 38.52
C ARG A 355 20.01 -30.43 38.88
N GLY A 356 19.63 -30.12 40.12
CA GLY A 356 19.55 -28.74 40.60
C GLY A 356 19.75 -28.61 42.11
N GLY A 357 20.11 -27.40 42.52
CA GLY A 357 20.37 -27.01 43.91
C GLY A 357 20.50 -25.50 44.02
N ASN A 358 21.72 -25.01 44.24
CA ASN A 358 22.03 -23.57 44.25
C ASN A 358 21.94 -22.93 42.84
N ALA A 359 21.87 -23.75 41.79
CA ALA A 359 21.59 -23.39 40.41
C ALA A 359 20.96 -24.60 39.69
N ILE A 360 20.78 -24.55 38.36
CA ILE A 360 20.51 -25.75 37.54
C ILE A 360 21.85 -26.31 37.05
N ASP A 361 22.26 -27.43 37.63
CA ASP A 361 23.50 -28.11 37.30
C ASP A 361 23.41 -28.80 35.93
N ALA A 362 22.33 -29.55 35.69
CA ALA A 362 22.07 -30.28 34.44
C ALA A 362 20.57 -30.37 34.10
N ILE A 363 20.24 -30.51 32.81
CA ILE A 363 18.85 -30.59 32.34
C ILE A 363 18.70 -31.55 31.15
N GLY A 364 17.55 -32.21 31.09
CA GLY A 364 17.09 -33.14 30.06
C GLY A 364 15.56 -33.09 29.95
N ALA A 365 15.01 -33.60 28.85
CA ALA A 365 13.59 -33.46 28.50
C ALA A 365 12.93 -34.82 28.25
N TYR A 366 11.59 -34.86 28.36
CA TYR A 366 10.76 -35.95 27.86
C TYR A 366 9.86 -35.43 26.74
N PHE A 367 9.83 -36.13 25.61
CA PHE A 367 8.94 -35.81 24.50
C PHE A 367 7.97 -36.97 24.20
N ASP A 368 6.81 -36.62 23.66
CA ASP A 368 5.81 -37.58 23.16
C ASP A 368 6.38 -38.42 21.99
N THR A 369 6.06 -39.72 21.99
CA THR A 369 6.51 -40.71 20.99
C THR A 369 5.37 -41.28 20.16
N GLY A 370 4.15 -40.72 20.28
CA GLY A 370 2.91 -41.24 19.72
C GLY A 370 2.89 -41.45 18.19
N SER A 371 2.46 -42.64 17.76
CA SER A 371 2.36 -43.02 16.34
C SER A 371 1.05 -42.56 15.69
N ARG A 372 1.09 -41.48 14.91
CA ARG A 372 0.17 -41.24 13.78
C ARG A 372 0.85 -40.39 12.70
N GLY A 373 0.42 -40.56 11.45
CA GLY A 373 1.18 -40.09 10.29
C GLY A 373 1.16 -38.57 10.09
N GLY A 374 2.25 -37.92 10.45
CA GLY A 374 2.68 -36.62 9.93
C GLY A 374 4.19 -36.69 9.69
N SER A 375 4.65 -36.39 8.47
CA SER A 375 6.08 -36.28 8.18
C SER A 375 6.67 -35.09 8.94
N PRO A 376 7.94 -35.13 9.39
CA PRO A 376 8.57 -34.01 10.08
C PRO A 376 8.72 -32.82 9.12
N GLN A 377 7.81 -31.85 9.23
CA GLN A 377 7.89 -30.59 8.50
C GLN A 377 8.59 -29.55 9.38
N THR A 378 9.82 -29.19 9.01
CA THR A 378 10.60 -28.13 9.67
C THR A 378 10.13 -26.72 9.31
N ASP A 379 9.20 -26.61 8.36
CA ASP A 379 8.58 -25.34 8.00
C ASP A 379 7.58 -24.95 9.09
N VAL A 380 7.99 -24.01 9.93
CA VAL A 380 7.04 -23.23 10.72
C VAL A 380 6.04 -22.58 9.76
N PRO A 381 4.73 -22.83 9.87
CA PRO A 381 3.76 -22.34 8.90
C PRO A 381 3.86 -20.82 8.73
N GLY A 382 4.15 -20.37 7.50
CA GLY A 382 4.30 -18.95 7.17
C GLY A 382 5.61 -18.29 7.63
N LYS A 383 6.60 -19.01 8.19
CA LYS A 383 7.95 -18.46 8.41
C LYS A 383 8.68 -18.27 7.08
N LYS A 384 9.40 -17.14 6.95
CA LYS A 384 10.24 -16.77 5.80
C LYS A 384 11.55 -16.14 6.30
N GLY A 385 12.64 -16.31 5.54
CA GLY A 385 13.97 -15.84 5.93
C GLY A 385 14.62 -16.67 7.06
N PRO A 386 15.63 -16.14 7.77
CA PRO A 386 16.16 -14.78 7.64
C PRO A 386 17.07 -14.62 6.41
N LEU A 387 17.29 -13.39 5.99
CA LEU A 387 18.28 -12.99 4.98
C LEU A 387 19.10 -11.81 5.53
N GLY A 388 20.39 -11.73 5.16
CA GLY A 388 21.32 -10.72 5.67
C GLY A 388 22.71 -11.30 5.98
N GLY A 389 23.36 -10.81 7.03
CA GLY A 389 24.65 -11.28 7.54
C GLY A 389 24.56 -12.24 8.72
N GLU A 390 25.72 -12.80 9.10
CA GLU A 390 25.88 -13.82 10.14
C GLU A 390 26.39 -13.27 11.49
N LYS A 391 26.56 -11.94 11.61
CA LYS A 391 26.88 -11.26 12.87
C LYS A 391 25.57 -10.81 13.58
N GLY A 392 25.69 -10.12 14.71
CA GLY A 392 24.56 -9.76 15.56
C GLY A 392 24.01 -10.95 16.36
N GLU A 393 23.35 -10.65 17.48
CA GLU A 393 22.69 -11.65 18.33
C GLU A 393 21.31 -12.01 17.78
N GLU A 394 20.90 -13.26 17.97
CA GLU A 394 19.68 -13.79 17.35
C GLU A 394 18.41 -13.34 18.10
N PHE A 395 17.43 -12.83 17.37
CA PHE A 395 16.13 -12.44 17.93
C PHE A 395 14.97 -13.18 17.27
N ASN A 396 13.91 -13.41 18.04
CA ASN A 396 12.72 -14.12 17.61
C ASN A 396 11.46 -13.55 18.30
N ASP A 397 10.79 -12.62 17.63
CA ASP A 397 9.48 -12.09 17.99
C ASP A 397 8.39 -12.98 17.37
N VAL A 398 7.58 -13.60 18.22
CA VAL A 398 6.65 -14.66 17.84
C VAL A 398 5.47 -14.72 18.82
N GLY A 399 4.36 -15.34 18.41
CA GLY A 399 3.18 -15.49 19.27
C GLY A 399 2.41 -14.19 19.50
N PHE A 400 2.43 -13.29 18.51
CA PHE A 400 1.62 -12.08 18.46
C PHE A 400 0.42 -12.26 17.52
N GLN A 401 -0.61 -11.44 17.70
CA GLN A 401 -1.84 -11.47 16.89
C GLN A 401 -1.76 -10.56 15.66
N GLY A 402 -0.79 -9.63 15.64
CA GLY A 402 -0.48 -8.72 14.54
C GLY A 402 0.35 -7.51 15.00
N VAL A 403 0.57 -6.55 14.09
CA VAL A 403 1.37 -5.33 14.32
C VAL A 403 0.50 -4.08 14.23
N LYS A 404 0.71 -3.12 15.14
CA LYS A 404 0.09 -1.78 15.15
C LYS A 404 1.03 -0.66 14.70
N LYS A 405 2.33 -0.77 14.97
CA LYS A 405 3.35 0.18 14.49
C LYS A 405 4.69 -0.51 14.30
N ILE A 406 5.44 -0.07 13.29
CA ILE A 406 6.88 -0.30 13.20
C ILE A 406 7.58 1.05 13.18
N THR A 407 8.59 1.23 14.02
CA THR A 407 9.53 2.36 13.97
C THR A 407 10.89 1.80 13.55
N VAL A 408 11.41 2.25 12.41
CA VAL A 408 12.70 1.79 11.88
C VAL A 408 13.71 2.93 12.00
N GLY A 409 14.90 2.61 12.53
CA GLY A 409 16.06 3.51 12.51
C GLY A 409 17.03 3.12 11.41
N ALA A 410 17.60 4.12 10.73
CA ALA A 410 18.63 3.89 9.73
C ALA A 410 19.62 5.06 9.58
N ASP A 411 20.83 4.74 9.13
CA ASP A 411 21.88 5.69 8.81
C ASP A 411 22.35 5.57 7.35
N GLU A 412 23.41 6.31 6.97
CA GLU A 412 23.98 6.30 5.62
C GLU A 412 24.58 4.95 5.17
N TYR A 413 24.61 3.93 6.06
CA TYR A 413 25.15 2.60 5.80
C TYR A 413 24.11 1.47 5.90
N SER A 414 23.11 1.58 6.78
CA SER A 414 22.27 0.44 7.16
C SER A 414 20.96 0.81 7.84
N VAL A 415 20.02 -0.14 7.86
CA VAL A 415 18.97 -0.18 8.89
C VAL A 415 19.65 -0.56 10.21
N THR A 416 19.64 0.38 11.15
CA THR A 416 20.36 0.27 12.43
C THR A 416 19.50 -0.39 13.50
N TYR A 417 18.18 -0.24 13.41
CA TYR A 417 17.24 -0.51 14.49
C TYR A 417 15.84 -0.80 13.95
N ILE A 418 15.12 -1.70 14.63
CA ILE A 418 13.68 -1.90 14.41
C ILE A 418 12.96 -2.05 15.75
N LYS A 419 11.89 -1.28 15.91
CA LYS A 419 10.96 -1.33 17.04
C LYS A 419 9.57 -1.68 16.51
N ILE A 420 8.89 -2.61 17.18
CA ILE A 420 7.58 -3.12 16.76
C ILE A 420 6.61 -3.05 17.94
N GLU A 421 5.46 -2.42 17.72
CA GLU A 421 4.31 -2.49 18.60
C GLU A 421 3.39 -3.61 18.11
N TYR A 422 3.50 -4.78 18.74
CA TYR A 422 2.66 -5.94 18.49
C TYR A 422 1.36 -5.89 19.30
N VAL A 423 0.33 -6.57 18.81
CA VAL A 423 -0.88 -6.87 19.59
C VAL A 423 -0.83 -8.28 20.14
N LYS A 424 -1.15 -8.44 21.42
CA LYS A 424 -1.29 -9.73 22.10
C LYS A 424 -2.40 -9.65 23.14
N ASP A 425 -3.37 -10.56 23.05
CA ASP A 425 -4.52 -10.64 23.96
C ASP A 425 -5.23 -9.28 24.17
N GLY A 426 -5.38 -8.52 23.08
CA GLY A 426 -5.96 -7.17 23.05
C GLY A 426 -5.06 -6.04 23.59
N LYS A 427 -3.91 -6.36 24.18
CA LYS A 427 -2.91 -5.39 24.66
C LYS A 427 -1.85 -5.11 23.60
N VAL A 428 -1.05 -4.07 23.82
CA VAL A 428 0.13 -3.75 23.00
C VAL A 428 1.39 -4.18 23.76
N GLU A 429 2.27 -4.93 23.10
CA GLU A 429 3.62 -5.23 23.56
C GLU A 429 4.66 -4.63 22.60
N THR A 430 5.73 -4.07 23.14
CA THR A 430 6.84 -3.52 22.34
C THR A 430 8.01 -4.49 22.29
N ARG A 431 8.61 -4.65 21.12
CA ARG A 431 9.87 -5.37 20.89
C ARG A 431 10.83 -4.46 20.13
N GLU A 432 12.13 -4.54 20.42
CA GLU A 432 13.15 -3.62 19.93
C GLU A 432 14.46 -4.38 19.67
N HIS A 433 15.03 -4.23 18.47
CA HIS A 433 16.25 -4.92 18.04
C HIS A 433 17.19 -3.96 17.33
N GLY A 434 18.51 -4.23 17.41
CA GLY A 434 19.54 -3.33 16.88
C GLY A 434 19.80 -2.11 17.78
N THR A 435 20.44 -1.08 17.23
CA THR A 435 20.87 0.12 17.97
C THR A 435 20.21 1.36 17.38
N SER A 436 19.36 2.04 18.15
CA SER A 436 18.60 3.25 17.73
C SER A 436 19.51 4.43 17.35
N ARG A 437 20.02 4.44 16.11
CA ARG A 437 20.95 5.41 15.54
C ARG A 437 20.49 5.87 14.16
N GLY A 438 20.65 7.17 13.88
CA GLY A 438 20.29 7.77 12.59
C GLY A 438 18.86 8.30 12.58
N GLU A 439 18.23 8.33 11.41
CA GLU A 439 16.86 8.83 11.24
C GLU A 439 15.85 7.75 11.66
N LEU A 440 14.95 8.07 12.59
CA LEU A 440 13.83 7.21 12.99
C LEU A 440 12.58 7.60 12.19
N LYS A 441 11.94 6.64 11.52
CA LYS A 441 10.66 6.84 10.80
C LYS A 441 9.63 5.78 11.21
N GLU A 442 8.35 6.13 11.16
CA GLU A 442 7.26 5.31 11.71
C GLU A 442 6.19 4.92 10.68
N PHE A 443 5.83 3.64 10.66
CA PHE A 443 4.71 3.07 9.92
C PHE A 443 3.61 2.62 10.89
N SER A 444 2.53 3.41 10.99
CA SER A 444 1.30 3.05 11.71
C SER A 444 0.49 2.05 10.87
N VAL A 445 -0.02 0.99 11.50
CA VAL A 445 -0.84 -0.07 10.88
C VAL A 445 -2.20 -0.10 11.55
N ASN A 446 -3.28 -0.01 10.77
CA ASN A 446 -4.67 0.07 11.26
C ASN A 446 -5.20 -1.29 11.75
N TYR A 447 -4.50 -1.93 12.68
CA TYR A 447 -4.86 -3.25 13.18
C TYR A 447 -6.04 -3.20 14.17
N PRO A 448 -7.06 -4.09 14.06
CA PRO A 448 -7.13 -5.28 13.22
C PRO A 448 -7.77 -5.09 11.82
N ASN A 449 -8.14 -3.86 11.46
CA ASN A 449 -8.78 -3.53 10.18
C ASN A 449 -7.84 -3.64 8.97
N ASP A 450 -6.54 -3.77 9.23
CA ASP A 450 -5.47 -4.00 8.27
C ASP A 450 -4.27 -4.65 9.01
N SER A 451 -3.35 -5.22 8.26
CA SER A 451 -2.23 -6.00 8.78
C SER A 451 -1.11 -6.09 7.74
N ILE A 452 0.15 -6.23 8.16
CA ILE A 452 1.26 -6.43 7.21
C ILE A 452 1.15 -7.86 6.62
N THR A 453 1.26 -8.01 5.30
CA THR A 453 1.20 -9.28 4.55
C THR A 453 2.46 -9.54 3.72
N ALA A 454 3.34 -8.54 3.56
CA ALA A 454 4.69 -8.73 3.07
C ALA A 454 5.73 -7.91 3.85
N VAL A 455 6.92 -8.47 4.01
CA VAL A 455 8.12 -7.81 4.54
C VAL A 455 9.18 -7.88 3.44
N SER A 456 9.65 -6.75 2.97
CA SER A 456 10.59 -6.65 1.85
C SER A 456 11.72 -5.67 2.18
N GLY A 457 12.75 -5.63 1.35
CA GLY A 457 13.88 -4.74 1.58
C GLY A 457 15.11 -5.07 0.75
N THR A 458 16.25 -4.54 1.18
CA THR A 458 17.57 -4.89 0.62
C THR A 458 18.57 -5.22 1.72
N TYR A 459 19.56 -6.05 1.39
CA TYR A 459 20.76 -6.25 2.21
C TYR A 459 22.02 -6.22 1.34
N LYS A 460 23.14 -5.72 1.87
CA LYS A 460 24.43 -5.73 1.16
C LYS A 460 25.63 -5.70 2.10
N HIS A 461 26.80 -6.06 1.57
CA HIS A 461 28.05 -6.00 2.30
C HIS A 461 28.52 -4.55 2.48
N ILE A 462 28.60 -4.09 3.72
CA ILE A 462 29.09 -2.77 4.09
C ILE A 462 30.58 -2.88 4.42
N PHE A 463 31.41 -2.54 3.45
CA PHE A 463 32.88 -2.65 3.55
C PHE A 463 33.50 -1.84 4.71
N THR A 464 32.84 -0.78 5.18
CA THR A 464 33.25 -0.01 6.37
C THR A 464 33.21 -0.84 7.67
N TYR A 465 32.35 -1.86 7.74
CA TYR A 465 32.12 -2.70 8.92
C TYR A 465 32.42 -4.20 8.66
N ASP A 466 32.89 -4.51 7.45
CA ASP A 466 33.19 -5.86 6.94
C ASP A 466 32.10 -6.89 7.30
N THR A 467 30.83 -6.51 7.09
CA THR A 467 29.65 -7.34 7.38
C THR A 467 28.53 -7.07 6.38
N THR A 468 27.63 -8.02 6.21
CA THR A 468 26.38 -7.85 5.48
C THR A 468 25.32 -7.33 6.42
N LEU A 469 24.72 -6.18 6.10
CA LEU A 469 23.63 -5.58 6.87
C LEU A 469 22.37 -5.49 6.02
N ILE A 470 21.22 -5.44 6.69
CA ILE A 470 19.99 -4.93 6.10
C ILE A 470 20.21 -3.46 5.77
N THR A 471 20.06 -3.10 4.50
CA THR A 471 20.24 -1.72 4.02
C THR A 471 18.95 -1.00 3.73
N SER A 472 17.86 -1.72 3.50
CA SER A 472 16.53 -1.13 3.56
C SER A 472 15.44 -2.12 3.96
N LEU A 473 14.32 -1.61 4.47
CA LEU A 473 13.09 -2.34 4.77
C LEU A 473 11.87 -1.59 4.23
N TYR A 474 10.84 -2.33 3.84
CA TYR A 474 9.50 -1.83 3.59
C TYR A 474 8.44 -2.95 3.81
N PHE A 475 7.19 -2.56 4.05
CA PHE A 475 6.13 -3.46 4.52
C PHE A 475 4.85 -3.28 3.72
N THR A 476 4.40 -4.32 3.01
CA THR A 476 3.10 -4.31 2.30
C THR A 476 2.01 -4.88 3.21
N THR A 477 0.79 -4.38 3.09
CA THR A 477 -0.37 -4.70 3.95
C THR A 477 -1.49 -5.47 3.23
N SER A 478 -2.44 -6.00 3.99
CA SER A 478 -3.66 -6.67 3.50
C SER A 478 -4.57 -5.76 2.68
N LYS A 479 -4.50 -4.44 2.87
CA LYS A 479 -5.14 -3.44 2.00
C LYS A 479 -4.27 -2.96 0.83
N GLY A 480 -3.06 -3.48 0.69
CA GLY A 480 -2.15 -3.19 -0.42
C GLY A 480 -1.31 -1.91 -0.26
N PHE A 481 -1.36 -1.24 0.89
CA PHE A 481 -0.42 -0.16 1.23
C PHE A 481 0.98 -0.73 1.45
N THR A 482 1.99 -0.15 0.82
CA THR A 482 3.42 -0.50 1.00
C THR A 482 4.16 0.65 1.66
N SER A 483 4.68 0.46 2.87
CA SER A 483 5.31 1.53 3.66
C SER A 483 6.43 2.27 2.89
N PRO A 484 6.73 3.53 3.26
CA PRO A 484 7.94 4.20 2.79
C PRO A 484 9.20 3.34 3.00
N LEU A 485 10.21 3.56 2.17
CA LEU A 485 11.47 2.84 2.31
C LEU A 485 12.22 3.33 3.56
N PHE A 486 12.46 2.43 4.49
CA PHE A 486 13.34 2.66 5.64
C PHE A 486 14.76 2.25 5.28
N GLY A 487 15.75 3.10 5.54
CA GLY A 487 17.13 2.86 5.12
C GLY A 487 17.48 3.48 3.79
N ILE A 488 18.53 2.95 3.14
CA ILE A 488 19.12 3.57 1.97
C ILE A 488 18.39 3.14 0.69
N ASP A 489 17.70 4.09 0.08
CA ASP A 489 17.46 4.05 -1.36
C ASP A 489 18.78 4.39 -2.09
N SER A 490 19.44 3.39 -2.67
CA SER A 490 20.71 3.61 -3.38
C SER A 490 20.79 2.84 -4.68
N GLU A 491 21.14 3.57 -5.76
CA GLU A 491 21.58 3.08 -7.07
C GLU A 491 22.69 2.00 -7.01
N LYS A 492 23.37 1.87 -5.85
CA LYS A 492 24.39 0.86 -5.58
C LYS A 492 23.76 -0.47 -5.14
N LYS A 493 23.31 -1.24 -6.14
CA LYS A 493 22.74 -2.62 -6.09
C LYS A 493 23.03 -3.37 -4.78
N GLY A 494 22.04 -3.45 -3.89
CA GLY A 494 21.97 -4.49 -2.85
C GLY A 494 21.35 -5.77 -3.40
N THR A 495 21.16 -6.78 -2.54
CA THR A 495 20.29 -7.92 -2.83
C THR A 495 18.89 -7.60 -2.30
N GLU A 496 17.91 -7.49 -3.18
CA GLU A 496 16.50 -7.35 -2.83
C GLU A 496 15.94 -8.65 -2.25
N PHE A 497 14.97 -8.53 -1.34
CA PHE A 497 14.19 -9.65 -0.85
C PHE A 497 12.73 -9.27 -0.61
N GLU A 498 11.87 -10.29 -0.62
CA GLU A 498 10.46 -10.21 -0.28
C GLU A 498 10.04 -11.49 0.45
N PHE A 499 9.35 -11.32 1.58
CA PHE A 499 8.71 -12.36 2.36
C PHE A 499 7.20 -12.11 2.34
N LYS A 500 6.41 -13.00 1.75
CA LYS A 500 4.94 -12.88 1.69
C LYS A 500 4.24 -13.96 2.52
N GLY A 501 3.14 -13.56 3.17
CA GLY A 501 2.20 -14.46 3.81
C GLY A 501 1.37 -15.25 2.79
N GLU A 502 1.30 -16.56 2.98
CA GLU A 502 0.50 -17.44 2.11
C GLU A 502 -1.00 -17.16 2.31
N ASN A 503 -1.76 -17.16 1.20
CA ASN A 503 -3.19 -16.81 1.18
C ASN A 503 -3.55 -15.43 1.78
N GLY A 504 -2.59 -14.49 1.82
CA GLY A 504 -2.79 -13.18 2.47
C GLY A 504 -2.54 -13.19 3.99
N GLY A 505 -1.81 -14.19 4.48
CA GLY A 505 -1.42 -14.33 5.88
C GLY A 505 -0.83 -13.06 6.50
N LYS A 506 -1.30 -12.71 7.71
CA LYS A 506 -0.88 -11.51 8.45
C LYS A 506 0.43 -11.73 9.22
N LEU A 507 1.28 -10.70 9.29
CA LEU A 507 2.54 -10.71 10.02
C LEU A 507 2.27 -10.81 11.53
N ILE A 508 2.79 -11.86 12.14
CA ILE A 508 2.64 -12.22 13.56
C ILE A 508 3.99 -12.28 14.31
N GLY A 509 5.08 -11.90 13.64
CA GLY A 509 6.42 -11.97 14.21
C GLY A 509 7.54 -11.60 13.23
N PHE A 510 8.70 -11.23 13.77
CA PHE A 510 9.99 -11.10 13.08
C PHE A 510 11.01 -12.04 13.72
N HIS A 511 12.01 -12.48 12.96
CA HIS A 511 13.22 -13.10 13.50
C HIS A 511 14.41 -12.58 12.73
N GLY A 512 15.62 -12.73 13.27
CA GLY A 512 16.79 -12.17 12.61
C GLY A 512 18.00 -12.10 13.52
N ARG A 513 18.92 -11.20 13.16
CA ARG A 513 20.14 -10.93 13.92
C ARG A 513 20.34 -9.43 14.05
N GLY A 514 20.65 -8.95 15.25
CA GLY A 514 20.77 -7.52 15.54
C GLY A 514 21.88 -7.20 16.54
N GLY A 515 22.43 -6.00 16.44
CA GLY A 515 23.49 -5.49 17.31
C GLY A 515 23.72 -4.00 17.08
N ASN A 516 24.90 -3.63 16.57
CA ASN A 516 25.19 -2.25 16.14
C ASN A 516 24.35 -1.78 14.94
N ALA A 517 23.74 -2.73 14.21
CA ALA A 517 22.74 -2.54 13.18
C ALA A 517 21.81 -3.77 13.12
N ILE A 518 20.92 -3.86 12.14
CA ILE A 518 20.23 -5.12 11.80
C ILE A 518 21.09 -5.88 10.78
N ASP A 519 21.74 -6.95 11.23
CA ASP A 519 22.55 -7.81 10.36
C ASP A 519 21.66 -8.67 9.46
N ALA A 520 20.60 -9.28 9.99
CA ALA A 520 19.67 -10.11 9.23
C ALA A 520 18.21 -10.00 9.70
N ILE A 521 17.25 -10.27 8.80
CA ILE A 521 15.81 -10.17 9.05
C ILE A 521 15.02 -11.29 8.35
N GLY A 522 13.95 -11.73 8.99
CA GLY A 522 13.01 -12.77 8.60
C GLY A 522 11.64 -12.51 9.25
N ALA A 523 10.59 -13.14 8.73
CA ALA A 523 9.20 -12.85 9.10
C ALA A 523 8.42 -14.13 9.43
N TYR A 524 7.34 -13.99 10.21
CA TYR A 524 6.32 -15.02 10.42
C TYR A 524 4.95 -14.49 10.02
N PHE A 525 4.26 -15.23 9.16
CA PHE A 525 2.89 -14.94 8.76
C PHE A 525 1.92 -16.02 9.26
N ASP A 526 0.74 -15.58 9.70
CA ASP A 526 -0.40 -16.46 10.00
C ASP A 526 -0.83 -17.23 8.75
N THR A 527 -1.07 -18.54 8.88
CA THR A 527 -1.49 -19.41 7.76
C THR A 527 -2.97 -19.79 7.80
N GLY A 528 -3.71 -19.34 8.82
CA GLY A 528 -5.14 -19.57 8.99
C GLY A 528 -5.50 -20.98 9.44
N SER A 529 -5.85 -21.14 10.72
CA SER A 529 -6.51 -22.37 11.19
C SER A 529 -7.87 -22.52 10.54
N ARG A 530 -8.18 -23.70 9.99
CA ARG A 530 -9.48 -24.00 9.39
C ARG A 530 -10.44 -24.54 10.46
N ASP A 531 -11.47 -23.76 10.77
CA ASP A 531 -12.72 -24.25 11.36
C ASP A 531 -13.90 -23.79 10.48
N GLY A 532 -14.76 -24.72 10.08
CA GLY A 532 -15.90 -24.48 9.18
C GLY A 532 -15.68 -24.93 7.74
N ASP A 533 -16.42 -25.97 7.31
CA ASP A 533 -16.45 -26.45 5.92
C ASP A 533 -17.56 -25.74 5.12
N ALA A 534 -17.18 -25.11 4.01
CA ALA A 534 -18.06 -24.86 2.87
C ALA A 534 -17.26 -24.55 1.58
N GLY A 535 -17.28 -25.45 0.60
CA GLY A 535 -17.03 -25.13 -0.81
C GLY A 535 -15.58 -25.29 -1.30
N LYS A 536 -15.28 -26.46 -1.88
CA LYS A 536 -14.06 -26.71 -2.67
C LYS A 536 -14.14 -26.03 -4.05
N PRO A 537 -13.21 -25.13 -4.43
CA PRO A 537 -13.10 -24.65 -5.82
C PRO A 537 -12.58 -25.74 -6.77
N SER A 538 -13.03 -25.70 -8.03
CA SER A 538 -12.57 -26.63 -9.07
C SER A 538 -11.27 -26.18 -9.71
N THR A 539 -10.40 -27.12 -10.06
CA THR A 539 -9.24 -26.88 -10.92
C THR A 539 -9.68 -26.76 -12.38
N ASN A 540 -9.62 -25.56 -12.96
CA ASN A 540 -9.31 -25.26 -14.38
C ASN A 540 -9.62 -23.78 -14.70
N ASP A 541 -8.62 -22.91 -14.64
CA ASP A 541 -8.53 -21.70 -15.48
C ASP A 541 -7.10 -21.13 -15.45
N PRO A 542 -6.71 -20.21 -16.37
CA PRO A 542 -5.30 -19.98 -16.70
C PRO A 542 -4.51 -19.10 -15.73
N LYS A 543 -3.18 -19.16 -15.89
CA LYS A 543 -2.12 -18.37 -15.24
C LYS A 543 -2.60 -17.00 -14.71
N PRO A 544 -2.41 -16.68 -13.41
CA PRO A 544 -2.89 -15.43 -12.84
C PRO A 544 -2.27 -14.21 -13.52
N LYS A 545 -3.11 -13.21 -13.78
CA LYS A 545 -2.73 -11.84 -14.13
C LYS A 545 -2.13 -11.12 -12.91
N PRO A 546 -1.49 -9.95 -13.08
CA PRO A 546 -1.18 -9.06 -11.96
C PRO A 546 -2.42 -8.83 -11.09
N VAL A 547 -2.24 -8.78 -9.77
CA VAL A 547 -3.33 -8.52 -8.82
C VAL A 547 -3.54 -7.02 -8.75
N ASP A 548 -4.66 -6.53 -9.27
CA ASP A 548 -5.07 -5.13 -9.12
C ASP A 548 -5.28 -4.82 -7.63
N VAL A 549 -4.46 -3.92 -7.08
CA VAL A 549 -4.63 -3.43 -5.71
C VAL A 549 -5.76 -2.40 -5.70
N PRO A 550 -6.85 -2.59 -4.92
CA PRO A 550 -7.97 -1.66 -4.89
C PRO A 550 -7.51 -0.23 -4.60
N GLY A 551 -7.84 0.71 -5.50
CA GLY A 551 -7.44 2.12 -5.39
C GLY A 551 -6.01 2.48 -5.86
N LYS A 552 -5.09 1.53 -6.11
CA LYS A 552 -3.78 1.83 -6.71
C LYS A 552 -3.94 2.04 -8.22
N LYS A 553 -3.33 3.10 -8.76
CA LYS A 553 -3.34 3.45 -10.19
C LYS A 553 -1.91 3.82 -10.65
N GLY A 554 -1.55 3.47 -11.89
CA GLY A 554 -0.19 3.65 -12.41
C GLY A 554 0.84 2.66 -11.82
N PRO A 555 2.15 2.98 -11.83
CA PRO A 555 2.73 4.22 -12.33
C PRO A 555 2.81 4.23 -13.87
N LEU A 556 2.87 5.43 -14.45
CA LEU A 556 3.11 5.67 -15.88
C LEU A 556 4.27 6.65 -16.04
N GLY A 557 5.05 6.51 -17.12
CA GLY A 557 6.28 7.28 -17.36
C GLY A 557 7.45 6.38 -17.78
N GLY A 558 8.68 6.78 -17.44
CA GLY A 558 9.92 6.04 -17.71
C GLY A 558 10.29 4.98 -16.68
N ASP A 559 11.31 4.20 -17.01
CA ASP A 559 11.83 3.06 -16.24
C ASP A 559 13.14 3.37 -15.47
N LYS A 560 13.66 4.59 -15.60
CA LYS A 560 14.80 5.12 -14.82
C LYS A 560 14.33 5.65 -13.45
N GLY A 561 15.15 6.44 -12.76
CA GLY A 561 14.87 6.93 -11.40
C GLY A 561 14.85 5.83 -10.33
N ASN A 562 14.81 6.23 -9.06
CA ASN A 562 14.63 5.33 -7.92
C ASN A 562 13.14 5.25 -7.54
N VAL A 563 12.71 4.13 -6.97
CA VAL A 563 11.29 3.86 -6.70
C VAL A 563 10.85 4.52 -5.39
N PHE A 564 9.76 5.28 -5.42
CA PHE A 564 9.10 5.82 -4.23
C PHE A 564 7.68 5.27 -4.08
N ASP A 565 7.22 5.12 -2.84
CA ASP A 565 5.89 4.58 -2.48
C ASP A 565 5.43 5.24 -1.17
N ASP A 566 4.58 6.26 -1.28
CA ASP A 566 3.98 6.99 -0.16
C ASP A 566 2.63 6.34 0.18
N VAL A 567 2.44 5.86 1.42
CA VAL A 567 1.17 5.27 1.85
C VAL A 567 0.87 5.49 3.33
N GLY A 568 -0.35 5.13 3.73
CA GLY A 568 -0.77 5.15 5.14
C GLY A 568 -1.15 6.55 5.63
N PHE A 569 -1.28 7.50 4.70
CA PHE A 569 -1.74 8.84 4.96
C PHE A 569 -3.27 8.91 4.94
N GLU A 570 -3.83 9.79 5.77
CA GLU A 570 -5.26 10.08 5.78
C GLU A 570 -5.66 10.90 4.54
N GLY A 571 -4.73 11.70 4.00
CA GLY A 571 -4.84 12.42 2.73
C GLY A 571 -3.85 13.58 2.61
N VAL A 572 -3.93 14.31 1.50
CA VAL A 572 -3.02 15.42 1.16
C VAL A 572 -3.55 16.78 1.65
N LYS A 573 -2.70 17.57 2.31
CA LYS A 573 -2.91 19.00 2.65
C LYS A 573 -2.25 19.97 1.66
N LYS A 574 -1.13 19.59 1.04
CA LYS A 574 -0.49 20.38 -0.01
C LYS A 574 0.34 19.51 -0.93
N VAL A 575 0.43 19.87 -2.20
CA VAL A 575 1.48 19.44 -3.13
C VAL A 575 2.30 20.65 -3.58
N THR A 576 3.62 20.58 -3.54
CA THR A 576 4.52 21.54 -4.18
C THR A 576 5.22 20.83 -5.33
N VAL A 577 5.02 21.28 -6.57
CA VAL A 577 5.59 20.66 -7.77
C VAL A 577 6.71 21.56 -8.32
N GLY A 578 7.85 20.96 -8.63
CA GLY A 578 8.94 21.60 -9.36
C GLY A 578 8.93 21.18 -10.83
N ALA A 579 9.09 22.14 -11.74
CA ALA A 579 9.20 21.87 -13.17
C ALA A 579 10.18 22.80 -13.88
N ASP A 580 10.84 22.27 -14.92
CA ASP A 580 11.72 23.03 -15.81
C ASP A 580 11.19 23.09 -17.25
N ASP A 581 12.03 23.51 -18.19
CA ASP A 581 11.63 23.65 -19.61
C ASP A 581 11.30 22.33 -20.32
N TYR A 582 11.54 21.18 -19.68
CA TYR A 582 11.45 19.84 -20.26
C TYR A 582 10.61 18.84 -19.44
N SER A 583 10.52 19.00 -18.12
CA SER A 583 10.05 17.95 -17.21
C SER A 583 9.53 18.46 -15.87
N ILE A 584 8.70 17.65 -15.20
CA ILE A 584 8.52 17.72 -13.75
C ILE A 584 9.80 17.21 -13.10
N THR A 585 10.46 18.07 -12.33
CA THR A 585 11.75 17.78 -11.70
C THR A 585 11.58 17.20 -10.29
N TYR A 586 10.51 17.57 -9.61
CA TYR A 586 10.33 17.39 -8.16
C TYR A 586 8.85 17.40 -7.78
N ILE A 587 8.51 16.63 -6.75
CA ILE A 587 7.21 16.72 -6.07
C ILE A 587 7.43 16.59 -4.56
N LYS A 588 6.83 17.50 -3.81
CA LYS A 588 6.78 17.52 -2.34
C LYS A 588 5.33 17.47 -1.91
N ILE A 589 5.01 16.68 -0.90
CA ILE A 589 3.64 16.47 -0.43
C ILE A 589 3.59 16.65 1.09
N GLU A 590 2.72 17.55 1.54
CA GLU A 590 2.32 17.67 2.95
C GLU A 590 1.09 16.76 3.15
N TYR A 591 1.27 15.61 3.78
CA TYR A 591 0.21 14.65 4.09
C TYR A 591 -0.29 14.82 5.54
N LEU A 592 -1.52 14.37 5.84
CA LEU A 592 -1.97 14.14 7.21
C LEU A 592 -1.84 12.65 7.61
N LYS A 593 -1.34 12.37 8.81
CA LYS A 593 -1.23 11.02 9.41
C LYS A 593 -1.23 11.09 10.93
N ASP A 594 -2.09 10.30 11.57
CA ASP A 594 -2.37 10.33 13.00
C ASP A 594 -2.64 11.77 13.51
N GLY A 595 -3.36 12.56 12.70
CA GLY A 595 -3.66 13.99 12.95
C GLY A 595 -2.49 14.97 12.83
N LYS A 596 -1.27 14.50 12.53
CA LYS A 596 -0.07 15.33 12.31
C LYS A 596 0.20 15.54 10.82
N VAL A 597 0.96 16.57 10.49
CA VAL A 597 1.46 16.78 9.12
C VAL A 597 2.81 16.10 8.96
N GLU A 598 2.91 15.17 8.02
CA GLU A 598 4.18 14.57 7.56
C GLU A 598 4.50 15.13 6.16
N ILE A 599 5.79 15.29 5.85
CA ILE A 599 6.25 15.85 4.57
C ILE A 599 7.15 14.83 3.88
N LEU A 600 6.79 14.44 2.65
CA LEU A 600 7.62 13.60 1.78
C LEU A 600 7.99 14.35 0.50
N GLU A 601 9.16 14.04 -0.07
CA GLU A 601 9.76 14.78 -1.18
C GLU A 601 10.50 13.82 -2.12
N HIS A 602 10.23 13.93 -3.42
CA HIS A 602 10.76 13.06 -4.47
C HIS A 602 11.31 13.90 -5.64
N GLY A 603 12.36 13.41 -6.30
CA GLY A 603 13.04 14.13 -7.38
C GLY A 603 14.01 15.21 -6.88
N THR A 604 14.34 16.18 -7.74
CA THR A 604 15.33 17.24 -7.46
C THR A 604 14.70 18.62 -7.65
N ALA A 605 14.60 19.42 -6.58
CA ALA A 605 13.95 20.74 -6.58
C ALA A 605 14.63 21.76 -7.51
N ARG A 606 14.27 21.73 -8.80
CA ARG A 606 14.89 22.52 -9.89
C ARG A 606 13.83 23.14 -10.78
N GLY A 607 14.03 24.41 -11.17
CA GLY A 607 13.10 25.14 -12.04
C GLY A 607 12.08 25.94 -11.24
N LYS A 608 10.87 26.12 -11.79
CA LYS A 608 9.78 26.83 -11.11
C LYS A 608 9.14 25.87 -10.09
N LEU A 609 9.11 26.27 -8.82
CA LEU A 609 8.32 25.61 -7.79
C LEU A 609 6.96 26.30 -7.69
N GLU A 610 5.87 25.53 -7.68
CA GLU A 610 4.51 26.03 -7.53
C GLU A 610 3.74 25.16 -6.51
N GLU A 611 2.87 25.78 -5.71
CA GLU A 611 2.14 25.11 -4.64
C GLU A 611 0.65 24.96 -4.95
N PHE A 612 0.09 23.80 -4.62
CA PHE A 612 -1.34 23.52 -4.58
C PHE A 612 -1.75 23.10 -3.16
N SER A 613 -2.50 23.95 -2.48
CA SER A 613 -3.02 23.68 -1.13
C SER A 613 -4.42 23.05 -1.19
N VAL A 614 -4.67 22.11 -0.29
CA VAL A 614 -5.87 21.29 -0.20
C VAL A 614 -6.47 21.47 1.20
N ASP A 615 -7.75 21.87 1.28
CA ASP A 615 -8.49 22.12 2.54
C ASP A 615 -8.83 20.80 3.28
N TYR A 616 -7.82 19.99 3.61
CA TYR A 616 -7.99 18.67 4.21
C TYR A 616 -8.26 18.76 5.72
N PRO A 617 -9.29 18.07 6.27
CA PRO A 617 -10.02 16.93 5.69
C PRO A 617 -11.30 17.26 4.89
N ASN A 618 -11.65 18.53 4.74
CA ASN A 618 -12.88 18.92 4.04
C ASN A 618 -12.78 18.67 2.53
N ASP A 619 -11.59 18.89 1.95
CA ASP A 619 -11.18 18.47 0.62
C ASP A 619 -10.15 17.34 0.69
N SER A 620 -9.96 16.70 -0.46
CA SER A 620 -8.88 15.79 -0.76
C SER A 620 -8.71 15.72 -2.27
N ILE A 621 -7.50 15.50 -2.77
CA ILE A 621 -7.33 15.17 -4.20
C ILE A 621 -8.08 13.86 -4.45
N THR A 622 -8.88 13.73 -5.51
CA THR A 622 -9.57 12.47 -5.91
C THR A 622 -9.13 11.97 -7.27
N GLU A 623 -8.28 12.76 -7.94
CA GLU A 623 -7.76 12.43 -9.25
C GLU A 623 -6.40 13.12 -9.47
N VAL A 624 -5.48 12.37 -10.07
CA VAL A 624 -4.13 12.81 -10.46
C VAL A 624 -4.01 12.58 -11.95
N GLY A 625 -3.71 13.61 -12.73
CA GLY A 625 -3.44 13.47 -14.15
C GLY A 625 -2.20 14.24 -14.58
N GLY A 626 -1.88 14.15 -15.87
CA GLY A 626 -0.70 14.81 -16.41
C GLY A 626 -0.33 14.31 -17.79
N SER A 627 0.94 14.48 -18.15
CA SER A 627 1.50 13.94 -19.38
C SER A 627 2.93 13.44 -19.19
N TYR A 628 3.37 12.50 -20.02
CA TYR A 628 4.75 12.03 -20.09
C TYR A 628 5.21 11.85 -21.55
N LYS A 629 6.53 11.94 -21.79
CA LYS A 629 7.14 11.66 -23.10
C LYS A 629 8.64 11.43 -23.01
N HIS A 630 9.20 10.86 -24.08
CA HIS A 630 10.64 10.83 -24.30
C HIS A 630 11.21 12.24 -24.47
N VAL A 631 12.19 12.60 -23.65
CA VAL A 631 12.94 13.86 -23.68
C VAL A 631 14.33 13.56 -24.23
N TYR A 632 14.50 13.78 -25.54
CA TYR A 632 15.71 13.42 -26.28
C TYR A 632 17.03 13.98 -25.69
N ASN A 633 16.97 15.13 -25.01
CA ASN A 633 18.14 15.73 -24.35
C ASN A 633 18.69 14.88 -23.17
N TYR A 634 17.88 13.99 -22.60
CA TYR A 634 18.23 13.10 -21.48
C TYR A 634 18.07 11.61 -21.84
N ASP A 635 17.71 11.33 -23.09
CA ASP A 635 17.36 10.03 -23.66
C ASP A 635 16.55 9.13 -22.70
N THR A 636 15.46 9.69 -22.15
CA THR A 636 14.55 8.99 -21.24
C THR A 636 13.14 9.55 -21.30
N THR A 637 12.17 8.78 -20.85
CA THR A 637 10.78 9.22 -20.70
C THR A 637 10.57 9.81 -19.31
N LEU A 638 10.10 11.06 -19.25
CA LEU A 638 9.84 11.79 -18.01
C LEU A 638 8.37 12.22 -17.95
N ILE A 639 7.88 12.44 -16.73
CA ILE A 639 6.66 13.22 -16.52
C ILE A 639 6.93 14.66 -16.97
N THR A 640 6.09 15.18 -17.84
CA THR A 640 6.22 16.53 -18.44
C THR A 640 5.19 17.51 -17.93
N SER A 641 4.02 17.04 -17.50
CA SER A 641 3.07 17.85 -16.75
C SER A 641 2.32 17.05 -15.69
N LEU A 642 1.78 17.75 -14.68
CA LEU A 642 0.90 17.21 -13.63
C LEU A 642 -0.27 18.15 -13.38
N TYR A 643 -1.41 17.60 -12.98
CA TYR A 643 -2.52 18.32 -12.37
C TYR A 643 -3.23 17.45 -11.33
N PHE A 644 -3.95 18.10 -10.42
CA PHE A 644 -4.69 17.44 -9.34
C PHE A 644 -6.14 17.93 -9.34
N THR A 645 -7.09 17.00 -9.42
CA THR A 645 -8.53 17.29 -9.30
C THR A 645 -9.03 16.79 -7.96
N THR A 646 -9.81 17.59 -7.24
CA THR A 646 -10.22 17.30 -5.86
C THR A 646 -11.64 16.74 -5.71
N SER A 647 -11.97 16.27 -4.50
CA SER A 647 -13.31 15.82 -4.08
C SER A 647 -14.35 16.93 -4.16
N LYS A 648 -13.88 18.18 -4.19
CA LYS A 648 -14.63 19.41 -4.43
C LYS A 648 -14.59 19.85 -5.91
N GLY A 649 -14.05 19.03 -6.81
CA GLY A 649 -13.99 19.27 -8.26
C GLY A 649 -13.10 20.43 -8.69
N TYR A 650 -12.27 20.98 -7.81
CA TYR A 650 -11.25 21.93 -8.21
C TYR A 650 -10.14 21.16 -8.94
N THR A 651 -9.83 21.53 -10.17
CA THR A 651 -8.66 21.04 -10.91
C THR A 651 -7.57 22.10 -10.89
N SER A 652 -6.37 21.74 -10.45
CA SER A 652 -5.22 22.65 -10.48
C SER A 652 -4.83 23.06 -11.90
N PRO A 653 -4.15 24.21 -12.08
CA PRO A 653 -3.36 24.44 -13.29
C PRO A 653 -2.40 23.27 -13.56
N PHE A 654 -2.02 23.10 -14.83
CA PHE A 654 -0.96 22.17 -15.19
C PHE A 654 0.39 22.70 -14.67
N PHE A 655 1.01 21.94 -13.78
CA PHE A 655 2.43 22.08 -13.47
C PHE A 655 3.25 21.56 -14.65
N GLY A 656 4.37 22.21 -14.97
CA GLY A 656 5.21 21.85 -16.10
C GLY A 656 4.65 22.24 -17.47
N LYS A 657 4.94 21.44 -18.50
CA LYS A 657 4.60 21.73 -19.89
C LYS A 657 3.93 20.55 -20.58
N LYS A 658 2.71 20.78 -21.08
CA LYS A 658 2.06 19.90 -22.05
C LYS A 658 2.69 20.10 -23.43
N TYR A 659 2.87 19.01 -24.18
CA TYR A 659 3.36 19.03 -25.55
C TYR A 659 2.41 18.20 -26.42
N ASP A 660 2.20 18.61 -27.67
CA ASP A 660 1.33 17.92 -28.66
C ASP A 660 1.80 16.49 -29.02
N THR A 661 2.98 16.10 -28.51
CA THR A 661 3.64 14.80 -28.69
C THR A 661 3.77 14.01 -27.38
N ALA A 662 3.08 14.42 -26.32
CA ALA A 662 3.08 13.74 -25.03
C ALA A 662 1.90 12.77 -24.90
N THR A 663 2.11 11.68 -24.17
CA THR A 663 1.03 10.78 -23.75
C THR A 663 0.39 11.34 -22.49
N GLU A 664 -0.91 11.62 -22.55
CA GLU A 664 -1.68 12.07 -21.38
C GLU A 664 -2.10 10.88 -20.52
N PHE A 665 -2.23 11.11 -19.21
CA PHE A 665 -2.74 10.13 -18.27
C PHE A 665 -3.66 10.77 -17.22
N GLU A 666 -4.49 9.92 -16.63
CA GLU A 666 -5.47 10.28 -15.63
C GLU A 666 -5.68 9.07 -14.70
N PHE A 667 -5.60 9.32 -13.39
CA PHE A 667 -5.84 8.35 -12.34
C PHE A 667 -6.96 8.89 -11.45
N LYS A 668 -8.13 8.25 -11.43
CA LYS A 668 -9.25 8.61 -10.54
C LYS A 668 -9.42 7.61 -9.41
N GLY A 669 -9.86 8.08 -8.25
CA GLY A 669 -10.35 7.25 -7.16
C GLY A 669 -11.74 6.68 -7.46
N GLU A 670 -11.89 5.36 -7.26
CA GLU A 670 -13.19 4.69 -7.40
C GLU A 670 -14.18 5.24 -6.36
N ASN A 671 -15.43 5.49 -6.78
CA ASN A 671 -16.49 6.12 -5.96
C ASN A 671 -16.11 7.48 -5.34
N GLY A 672 -15.17 8.23 -5.95
CA GLY A 672 -14.66 9.49 -5.38
C GLY A 672 -13.61 9.30 -4.29
N GLY A 673 -12.93 8.15 -4.30
CA GLY A 673 -11.85 7.83 -3.37
C GLY A 673 -10.77 8.91 -3.28
N LYS A 674 -10.42 9.28 -2.04
CA LYS A 674 -9.43 10.33 -1.76
C LYS A 674 -7.99 9.85 -1.90
N LEU A 675 -7.12 10.69 -2.42
CA LEU A 675 -5.70 10.47 -2.59
C LEU A 675 -5.02 10.37 -1.22
N ILE A 676 -4.41 9.22 -0.98
CA ILE A 676 -3.77 8.83 0.29
C ILE A 676 -2.31 8.41 0.09
N GLY A 677 -1.75 8.74 -1.09
CA GLY A 677 -0.39 8.40 -1.47
C GLY A 677 -0.09 8.59 -2.96
N PHE A 678 1.16 8.91 -3.28
CA PHE A 678 1.76 8.74 -4.61
C PHE A 678 2.74 7.56 -4.59
N HIS A 679 2.98 6.94 -5.75
CA HIS A 679 4.11 6.03 -5.96
C HIS A 679 4.70 6.30 -7.34
N GLY A 680 5.93 5.90 -7.60
CA GLY A 680 6.55 6.24 -8.88
C GLY A 680 8.05 6.01 -8.92
N ARG A 681 8.70 6.78 -9.79
CA ARG A 681 10.14 6.78 -10.01
C ARG A 681 10.66 8.20 -10.11
N GLY A 682 11.71 8.54 -9.36
CA GLY A 682 12.29 9.88 -9.36
C GLY A 682 13.78 9.91 -9.00
N GLY A 683 14.43 11.01 -9.35
CA GLY A 683 15.85 11.26 -9.13
C GLY A 683 16.24 12.67 -9.56
N ASN A 684 16.93 12.81 -10.70
CA ASN A 684 17.19 14.13 -11.32
C ASN A 684 15.92 14.81 -11.87
N ALA A 685 14.87 14.04 -12.10
CA ALA A 685 13.52 14.46 -12.45
C ALA A 685 12.50 13.45 -11.90
N ILE A 686 11.20 13.59 -12.21
CA ILE A 686 10.20 12.52 -12.00
C ILE A 686 10.09 11.71 -13.30
N ASP A 687 10.65 10.51 -13.30
CA ASP A 687 10.63 9.58 -14.43
C ASP A 687 9.22 8.99 -14.63
N ALA A 688 8.57 8.52 -13.55
CA ALA A 688 7.22 7.97 -13.58
C ALA A 688 6.42 8.28 -12.31
N ILE A 689 5.08 8.27 -12.42
CA ILE A 689 4.19 8.55 -11.29
C ILE A 689 2.87 7.77 -11.36
N GLY A 690 2.32 7.48 -10.20
CA GLY A 690 1.12 6.74 -9.90
C GLY A 690 0.51 7.22 -8.57
N ALA A 691 -0.71 6.79 -8.28
CA ALA A 691 -1.52 7.28 -7.17
C ALA A 691 -2.19 6.14 -6.38
N TYR A 692 -2.53 6.40 -5.12
CA TYR A 692 -3.39 5.57 -4.27
C TYR A 692 -4.64 6.34 -3.83
N PHE A 693 -5.81 5.75 -4.04
CA PHE A 693 -7.08 6.31 -3.61
C PHE A 693 -7.78 5.42 -2.58
N ASP A 694 -8.41 6.03 -1.58
CA ASP A 694 -9.23 5.35 -0.57
C ASP A 694 -10.44 4.65 -1.21
N THR A 695 -10.69 3.40 -0.84
CA THR A 695 -11.78 2.57 -1.37
C THR A 695 -12.99 2.47 -0.41
N GLY A 696 -13.02 3.25 0.67
CA GLY A 696 -14.20 3.44 1.54
C GLY A 696 -14.55 2.24 2.44
N SER A 697 -13.72 1.20 2.47
CA SER A 697 -14.00 -0.06 3.19
C SER A 697 -13.77 0.05 4.69
N LYS A 698 -14.84 0.31 5.45
CA LYS A 698 -14.86 0.42 6.92
C LYS A 698 -15.39 -0.87 7.58
N PRO A 699 -14.58 -1.65 8.31
CA PRO A 699 -15.05 -2.87 8.99
C PRO A 699 -15.99 -2.58 10.16
N GLY A 700 -16.86 -3.55 10.47
CA GLY A 700 -17.88 -3.43 11.52
C GLY A 700 -17.40 -3.74 12.94
N GLY A 701 -18.01 -3.08 13.91
CA GLY A 701 -17.89 -3.33 15.35
C GLY A 701 -19.19 -2.86 16.06
N PRO A 702 -19.60 -3.47 17.17
CA PRO A 702 -21.01 -3.46 17.62
C PRO A 702 -21.44 -2.22 18.42
N ASP A 703 -22.76 -2.08 18.56
CA ASP A 703 -23.47 -0.99 19.24
C ASP A 703 -23.13 -0.81 20.73
N GLY A 704 -23.34 0.43 21.22
CA GLY A 704 -24.06 0.59 22.49
C GLY A 704 -23.35 1.24 23.68
N SER A 705 -22.95 2.52 23.58
CA SER A 705 -23.26 3.51 24.65
C SER A 705 -23.06 4.94 24.13
N GLY A 706 -23.95 5.84 24.53
CA GLY A 706 -24.14 7.14 23.86
C GLY A 706 -23.38 8.31 24.47
N SER A 707 -23.02 9.28 23.61
CA SER A 707 -22.84 10.68 23.97
C SER A 707 -23.61 11.56 22.98
N GLY A 708 -23.93 12.80 23.37
CA GLY A 708 -24.97 13.61 22.75
C GLY A 708 -24.67 14.14 21.34
N SER A 709 -25.74 14.24 20.54
CA SER A 709 -25.84 14.90 19.24
C SER A 709 -25.08 16.23 19.12
N SER A 710 -24.27 16.35 18.07
CA SER A 710 -24.08 17.61 17.34
C SER A 710 -23.96 17.35 15.84
N ASN A 711 -25.10 17.19 15.15
CA ASN A 711 -25.12 17.06 13.69
C ASN A 711 -24.88 18.44 13.06
N GLY A 712 -23.68 18.68 12.52
CA GLY A 712 -23.27 19.99 12.05
C GLY A 712 -22.12 19.91 11.05
N SER A 713 -22.44 19.71 9.77
CA SER A 713 -21.48 19.84 8.68
C SER A 713 -21.09 21.31 8.54
N SER A 714 -19.87 21.67 8.97
CA SER A 714 -19.33 23.00 8.71
C SER A 714 -19.18 23.23 7.20
N PRO A 715 -19.67 24.35 6.65
CA PRO A 715 -19.44 24.72 5.26
C PRO A 715 -17.95 24.72 4.91
N GLN A 716 -17.61 24.18 3.73
CA GLN A 716 -16.29 24.33 3.14
C GLN A 716 -15.97 25.81 2.96
N LYS A 717 -14.69 26.17 3.02
CA LYS A 717 -14.16 27.45 2.55
C LYS A 717 -13.33 27.25 1.28
N LEU A 718 -13.35 28.22 0.36
CA LEU A 718 -12.48 28.29 -0.82
C LEU A 718 -11.76 29.64 -0.79
N ASP A 719 -10.42 29.62 -0.73
CA ASP A 719 -9.61 30.82 -0.53
C ASP A 719 -9.87 31.92 -1.56
N ALA A 720 -9.75 33.17 -1.10
CA ALA A 720 -10.13 34.34 -1.90
C ALA A 720 -9.13 34.60 -3.04
N GLN A 721 -9.65 34.61 -4.27
CA GLN A 721 -8.89 34.81 -5.50
C GLN A 721 -8.90 36.29 -5.90
N GLY A 722 -7.77 36.79 -6.40
CA GLY A 722 -7.51 38.21 -6.66
C GLY A 722 -6.50 38.81 -5.67
N GLY A 723 -6.53 40.14 -5.49
CA GLY A 723 -5.61 40.86 -4.61
C GLY A 723 -5.96 40.80 -3.13
N LYS A 724 -4.94 40.63 -2.28
CA LYS A 724 -5.01 40.77 -0.81
C LYS A 724 -4.96 42.24 -0.35
N GLY A 725 -5.53 43.15 -1.15
CA GLY A 725 -5.55 44.58 -0.89
C GLY A 725 -6.79 45.02 -0.10
N GLY A 726 -6.63 45.98 0.80
CA GLY A 726 -7.72 46.49 1.63
C GLY A 726 -7.98 45.64 2.88
N ASN A 727 -9.18 45.78 3.44
CA ASN A 727 -9.61 45.09 4.64
C ASN A 727 -10.15 43.69 4.31
N GLN A 728 -9.79 42.70 5.13
CA GLN A 728 -10.42 41.38 5.07
C GLN A 728 -11.87 41.45 5.55
N TRP A 729 -12.76 40.74 4.87
CA TRP A 729 -14.17 40.60 5.24
C TRP A 729 -14.64 39.15 5.08
N ASP A 730 -15.69 38.78 5.82
CA ASP A 730 -16.17 37.40 5.91
C ASP A 730 -17.65 37.40 6.35
N ASP A 731 -18.56 36.96 5.48
CA ASP A 731 -20.00 36.90 5.78
C ASP A 731 -20.41 35.62 6.53
N SER A 732 -19.42 34.76 6.83
CA SER A 732 -19.55 33.35 7.23
C SER A 732 -20.23 32.46 6.19
N GLY A 733 -19.98 31.16 6.27
CA GLY A 733 -20.70 30.15 5.48
C GLY A 733 -21.99 29.66 6.13
N ASP A 734 -22.31 30.09 7.35
CA ASP A 734 -23.39 29.55 8.18
C ASP A 734 -24.77 30.11 7.75
N HIS A 735 -25.13 29.85 6.49
CA HIS A 735 -26.41 30.13 5.85
C HIS A 735 -26.82 28.92 4.97
N ASP A 736 -28.06 28.87 4.52
CA ASP A 736 -28.58 27.77 3.69
C ASP A 736 -28.43 28.04 2.17
N GLY A 737 -28.07 29.27 1.79
CA GLY A 737 -27.89 29.71 0.40
C GLY A 737 -27.89 31.23 0.21
N VAL A 738 -27.61 31.63 -1.03
CA VAL A 738 -27.64 33.02 -1.50
C VAL A 738 -28.94 33.25 -2.28
N THR A 739 -29.69 34.31 -1.96
CA THR A 739 -30.96 34.67 -2.62
C THR A 739 -30.85 35.91 -3.50
N LYS A 740 -29.84 36.76 -3.28
CA LYS A 740 -29.63 37.98 -4.07
C LYS A 740 -28.17 38.37 -4.12
N ILE A 741 -27.76 38.95 -5.25
CA ILE A 741 -26.43 39.54 -5.44
C ILE A 741 -26.62 40.94 -6.02
N VAL A 742 -25.99 41.94 -5.42
CA VAL A 742 -25.99 43.32 -5.91
C VAL A 742 -24.56 43.73 -6.21
N VAL A 743 -24.30 44.13 -7.45
CA VAL A 743 -22.97 44.49 -7.93
C VAL A 743 -22.98 45.95 -8.40
N ALA A 744 -22.04 46.74 -7.89
CA ALA A 744 -21.76 48.10 -8.33
C ALA A 744 -20.39 48.14 -9.02
N SER A 745 -20.37 48.48 -10.32
CA SER A 745 -19.18 48.46 -11.16
C SER A 745 -18.96 49.78 -11.90
N SER A 746 -17.70 50.19 -12.04
CA SER A 746 -17.27 51.21 -12.99
C SER A 746 -16.16 50.66 -13.90
N ARG A 747 -14.90 51.08 -13.73
CA ARG A 747 -13.71 50.48 -14.38
C ARG A 747 -13.25 49.18 -13.70
N VAL A 748 -13.79 48.90 -12.52
CA VAL A 748 -13.59 47.69 -11.70
C VAL A 748 -14.90 47.42 -10.95
N ILE A 749 -14.99 46.30 -10.25
CA ILE A 749 -16.05 46.06 -9.26
C ILE A 749 -15.75 46.94 -8.03
N GLU A 750 -16.57 47.98 -7.83
CA GLU A 750 -16.39 48.95 -6.75
C GLU A 750 -16.98 48.45 -5.43
N GLN A 751 -18.15 47.79 -5.50
CA GLN A 751 -18.82 47.22 -4.35
C GLN A 751 -19.64 45.99 -4.74
N ILE A 752 -19.69 45.00 -3.85
CA ILE A 752 -20.56 43.83 -3.95
C ILE A 752 -21.34 43.62 -2.64
N ARG A 753 -22.55 43.08 -2.72
CA ARG A 753 -23.35 42.65 -1.57
C ARG A 753 -24.08 41.36 -1.93
N PHE A 754 -24.27 40.50 -0.93
CA PHE A 754 -25.05 39.28 -1.03
C PHE A 754 -26.18 39.32 0.01
N ASP A 755 -27.37 38.86 -0.37
CA ASP A 755 -28.46 38.61 0.57
C ASP A 755 -28.60 37.08 0.71
N TYR A 756 -28.70 36.60 1.94
CA TYR A 756 -28.60 35.18 2.31
C TYR A 756 -29.91 34.68 2.92
N VAL A 757 -30.19 33.38 2.80
CA VAL A 757 -31.29 32.71 3.51
C VAL A 757 -30.75 31.74 4.56
N LYS A 758 -31.38 31.71 5.73
CA LYS A 758 -31.04 30.78 6.83
C LYS A 758 -32.28 30.36 7.59
N LYS A 759 -32.53 29.05 7.70
CA LYS A 759 -33.73 28.44 8.28
C LYS A 759 -35.03 29.04 7.71
N GLY A 760 -35.04 29.26 6.39
CA GLY A 760 -36.15 29.89 5.66
C GLY A 760 -36.31 31.41 5.86
N GLN A 761 -35.38 32.08 6.55
CA GLN A 761 -35.41 33.55 6.72
C GLN A 761 -34.34 34.23 5.87
N THR A 762 -34.77 35.11 4.97
CA THR A 762 -33.89 35.92 4.12
C THR A 762 -33.40 37.17 4.85
N LYS A 763 -32.12 37.53 4.66
CA LYS A 763 -31.46 38.66 5.31
C LYS A 763 -30.48 39.36 4.36
N GLU A 764 -30.56 40.69 4.28
CA GLU A 764 -29.58 41.54 3.61
C GLU A 764 -28.20 41.45 4.30
N GLY A 765 -27.16 41.14 3.53
CA GLY A 765 -25.77 41.08 4.01
C GLY A 765 -25.06 42.43 4.00
N PRO A 766 -23.87 42.53 4.60
CA PRO A 766 -23.03 43.72 4.50
C PRO A 766 -22.51 43.92 3.06
N ALA A 767 -22.27 45.18 2.68
CA ALA A 767 -21.73 45.52 1.37
C ALA A 767 -20.21 45.78 1.46
N HIS A 768 -19.45 45.14 0.56
CA HIS A 768 -17.99 45.10 0.59
C HIS A 768 -17.41 45.93 -0.55
N GLY A 769 -16.56 46.91 -0.24
CA GLY A 769 -16.10 47.96 -1.16
C GLY A 769 -16.99 49.22 -1.11
N VAL A 770 -16.67 50.25 -1.90
CA VAL A 770 -17.36 51.56 -1.85
C VAL A 770 -17.89 51.96 -3.22
N LYS A 771 -19.21 51.82 -3.39
CA LYS A 771 -19.97 52.33 -4.54
C LYS A 771 -19.71 53.84 -4.75
N GLY A 772 -19.18 54.19 -5.91
CA GLY A 772 -19.01 55.57 -6.35
C GLY A 772 -20.32 56.27 -6.76
N ALA A 773 -20.24 57.57 -7.02
CA ALA A 773 -21.38 58.38 -7.44
C ALA A 773 -21.83 58.17 -8.90
N ARG A 774 -21.16 57.27 -9.64
CA ARG A 774 -21.41 56.98 -11.08
C ARG A 774 -21.34 55.48 -11.41
N SER A 775 -21.37 54.59 -10.42
CA SER A 775 -21.36 53.15 -10.65
C SER A 775 -22.60 52.71 -11.44
N SER A 776 -22.43 51.80 -12.38
CA SER A 776 -23.55 50.97 -12.83
C SER A 776 -23.90 50.00 -11.70
N ILE A 777 -25.18 49.90 -11.33
CA ILE A 777 -25.65 48.99 -10.28
C ILE A 777 -26.62 48.02 -10.94
N LYS A 778 -26.37 46.73 -10.77
CA LYS A 778 -27.19 45.64 -11.28
C LYS A 778 -27.46 44.62 -10.17
N THR A 779 -28.46 43.78 -10.37
CA THR A 779 -28.94 42.83 -9.35
C THR A 779 -29.27 41.49 -9.99
N PHE A 780 -28.84 40.41 -9.34
CA PHE A 780 -29.17 39.04 -9.69
C PHE A 780 -29.97 38.42 -8.54
N GLU A 781 -31.21 38.02 -8.80
CA GLU A 781 -32.09 37.38 -7.81
C GLU A 781 -32.13 35.87 -8.08
N ILE A 782 -32.00 35.07 -7.02
CA ILE A 782 -31.79 33.62 -7.05
C ILE A 782 -32.96 32.94 -6.33
N SER A 783 -33.66 32.05 -7.04
CA SER A 783 -34.91 31.41 -6.61
C SER A 783 -34.67 30.20 -5.68
N HIS A 784 -34.09 30.44 -4.50
CA HIS A 784 -33.83 29.39 -3.50
C HIS A 784 -35.16 28.79 -2.97
N PRO A 785 -35.26 27.45 -2.78
CA PRO A 785 -34.17 26.47 -2.76
C PRO A 785 -33.78 25.88 -4.12
N ASP A 786 -34.64 25.96 -5.12
CA ASP A 786 -34.56 25.16 -6.35
C ASP A 786 -33.57 25.75 -7.37
N GLU A 787 -33.39 27.07 -7.34
CA GLU A 787 -32.23 27.75 -7.89
C GLU A 787 -31.22 28.06 -6.78
N TYR A 788 -29.97 27.66 -7.01
CA TYR A 788 -28.84 27.92 -6.11
C TYR A 788 -27.56 28.18 -6.89
N LEU A 789 -26.70 29.02 -6.31
CA LEU A 789 -25.43 29.41 -6.92
C LEU A 789 -24.43 28.23 -6.88
N LEU A 790 -23.92 27.84 -8.05
CA LEU A 790 -22.91 26.79 -8.21
C LEU A 790 -21.48 27.37 -8.32
N SER A 791 -21.35 28.46 -9.09
CA SER A 791 -20.06 28.97 -9.54
C SER A 791 -20.05 30.49 -9.69
N VAL A 792 -18.89 31.09 -9.49
CA VAL A 792 -18.62 32.49 -9.83
C VAL A 792 -17.39 32.56 -10.71
N LYS A 793 -17.52 33.19 -11.89
CA LYS A 793 -16.44 33.42 -12.83
C LYS A 793 -16.10 34.91 -12.87
N GLY A 794 -14.87 35.25 -13.19
CA GLY A 794 -14.45 36.64 -13.28
C GLY A 794 -12.97 36.77 -13.58
N TRP A 795 -12.44 37.97 -13.42
CA TRP A 795 -11.00 38.22 -13.52
C TRP A 795 -10.59 39.50 -12.79
N SER A 796 -9.30 39.56 -12.43
CA SER A 796 -8.64 40.76 -11.94
C SER A 796 -7.52 41.19 -12.88
N ASN A 797 -7.38 42.50 -13.12
CA ASN A 797 -6.29 43.05 -13.94
C ASN A 797 -4.92 42.92 -13.26
N SER A 798 -3.86 43.32 -13.96
CA SER A 798 -2.48 43.38 -13.45
C SER A 798 -2.27 44.27 -12.19
N SER A 799 -3.26 45.06 -11.76
CA SER A 799 -3.27 45.74 -10.46
C SER A 799 -3.96 44.94 -9.34
N ASN A 800 -4.31 43.67 -9.60
CA ASN A 800 -5.01 42.74 -8.71
C ASN A 800 -6.36 43.24 -8.17
N LYS A 801 -7.11 43.98 -9.00
CA LYS A 801 -8.49 44.42 -8.71
C LYS A 801 -9.47 43.70 -9.60
N ILE A 802 -10.61 43.22 -9.06
CA ILE A 802 -11.60 42.50 -9.87
C ILE A 802 -12.24 43.47 -10.88
N VAL A 803 -12.16 43.13 -12.17
CA VAL A 803 -12.66 43.96 -13.28
C VAL A 803 -13.99 43.43 -13.82
N GLY A 804 -14.11 42.12 -13.91
CA GLY A 804 -15.27 41.42 -14.47
C GLY A 804 -15.71 40.28 -13.56
N ILE A 805 -17.02 40.06 -13.44
CA ILE A 805 -17.60 38.97 -12.65
C ILE A 805 -18.97 38.52 -13.19
N GLU A 806 -19.26 37.23 -13.10
CA GLU A 806 -20.43 36.52 -13.61
C GLU A 806 -20.80 35.39 -12.65
N PHE A 807 -22.10 35.13 -12.47
CA PHE A 807 -22.63 34.20 -11.48
C PHE A 807 -23.43 33.09 -12.17
N ILE A 808 -23.17 31.84 -11.81
CA ILE A 808 -23.77 30.66 -12.43
C ILE A 808 -24.55 29.88 -11.38
N THR A 809 -25.85 29.71 -11.61
CA THR A 809 -26.72 28.84 -10.83
C THR A 809 -26.89 27.49 -11.52
N ASN A 810 -27.56 26.55 -10.87
CA ASN A 810 -27.98 25.28 -11.47
C ASN A 810 -29.03 25.44 -12.59
N THR A 811 -29.63 26.62 -12.78
CA THR A 811 -30.65 26.86 -13.83
C THR A 811 -30.24 27.86 -14.91
N ARG A 812 -29.32 28.80 -14.62
CA ARG A 812 -28.90 29.86 -15.56
C ARG A 812 -27.56 30.51 -15.18
N THR A 813 -27.00 31.24 -16.14
CA THR A 813 -25.93 32.23 -15.88
C THR A 813 -26.54 33.62 -15.75
N SER A 814 -25.93 34.50 -14.95
CA SER A 814 -26.26 35.92 -14.87
C SER A 814 -25.86 36.65 -16.17
N GLU A 815 -26.19 37.94 -16.26
CA GLU A 815 -25.43 38.82 -17.15
C GLU A 815 -24.01 39.07 -16.60
N TYR A 816 -23.10 39.55 -17.46
CA TYR A 816 -21.75 39.92 -17.04
C TYR A 816 -21.73 41.30 -16.35
N TYR A 817 -20.99 41.40 -15.24
CA TYR A 817 -20.84 42.62 -14.44
C TYR A 817 -19.40 43.16 -14.55
N GLY A 818 -19.24 44.45 -14.81
CA GLY A 818 -17.94 45.06 -15.11
C GLY A 818 -17.56 44.93 -16.59
N PHE A 819 -16.29 44.60 -16.88
CA PHE A 819 -15.80 44.37 -18.26
C PHE A 819 -15.33 42.93 -18.46
N GLU A 820 -15.72 42.32 -19.57
CA GLU A 820 -15.15 41.05 -20.04
C GLU A 820 -13.65 41.20 -20.38
N LYS A 821 -12.87 40.14 -20.17
CA LYS A 821 -11.42 40.12 -20.44
C LYS A 821 -11.16 39.97 -21.94
N LEU A 822 -10.48 40.94 -22.56
CA LEU A 822 -10.18 40.87 -23.98
C LEU A 822 -8.95 39.97 -24.25
N PRO A 823 -8.88 39.29 -25.42
CA PRO A 823 -7.73 38.48 -25.79
C PRO A 823 -6.42 39.29 -25.81
N GLY A 824 -5.52 38.97 -24.88
CA GLY A 824 -4.23 39.66 -24.72
C GLY A 824 -4.15 40.64 -23.54
N GLU A 825 -5.22 40.82 -22.76
CA GLU A 825 -5.16 41.63 -21.53
C GLU A 825 -4.49 40.90 -20.36
N GLU A 826 -3.54 41.58 -19.70
CA GLU A 826 -2.84 41.05 -18.52
C GLU A 826 -3.75 41.04 -17.28
N GLY A 827 -4.10 39.84 -16.82
CA GLY A 827 -4.91 39.65 -15.63
C GLY A 827 -5.06 38.19 -15.23
N THR A 828 -5.37 37.97 -13.95
CA THR A 828 -5.62 36.66 -13.35
C THR A 828 -7.11 36.34 -13.40
N ASP A 829 -7.47 35.17 -13.91
CA ASP A 829 -8.86 34.70 -13.96
C ASP A 829 -9.30 34.16 -12.60
N ILE A 830 -10.59 34.32 -12.30
CA ILE A 830 -11.22 33.95 -11.03
C ILE A 830 -12.28 32.89 -11.31
N LEU A 831 -12.21 31.77 -10.59
CA LEU A 831 -13.16 30.67 -10.65
C LEU A 831 -13.43 30.17 -9.22
N LEU A 832 -14.58 30.54 -8.67
CA LEU A 832 -15.09 30.03 -7.40
C LEU A 832 -16.15 28.97 -7.72
N GLU A 833 -15.71 27.76 -8.05
CA GLU A 833 -16.56 26.64 -8.41
C GLU A 833 -16.21 25.41 -7.58
N VAL A 834 -17.22 24.68 -7.14
CA VAL A 834 -17.06 23.40 -6.43
C VAL A 834 -18.11 22.43 -6.95
N LYS A 835 -17.64 21.30 -7.47
CA LYS A 835 -18.50 20.26 -8.00
C LYS A 835 -19.37 19.65 -6.89
N ASP A 836 -20.63 19.37 -7.23
CA ASP A 836 -21.63 18.71 -6.37
C ASP A 836 -21.96 19.50 -5.07
N LYS A 837 -21.66 20.82 -5.04
CA LYS A 837 -21.94 21.73 -3.92
C LYS A 837 -22.53 23.06 -4.38
N LYS A 838 -23.15 23.79 -3.45
CA LYS A 838 -23.70 25.14 -3.68
C LYS A 838 -23.02 26.17 -2.80
N ILE A 839 -22.87 27.39 -3.32
CA ILE A 839 -22.36 28.53 -2.55
C ILE A 839 -23.42 28.98 -1.55
N VAL A 840 -23.01 29.16 -0.30
CA VAL A 840 -23.85 29.57 0.83
C VAL A 840 -23.35 30.83 1.54
N GLY A 841 -22.12 31.26 1.28
CA GLY A 841 -21.50 32.41 1.93
C GLY A 841 -20.32 32.94 1.11
N PHE A 842 -19.85 34.14 1.42
CA PHE A 842 -18.66 34.73 0.79
C PHE A 842 -17.69 35.35 1.82
N HIS A 843 -16.45 35.52 1.40
CA HIS A 843 -15.41 36.26 2.12
C HIS A 843 -14.42 36.86 1.10
N GLY A 844 -13.51 37.74 1.54
CA GLY A 844 -12.54 38.33 0.62
C GLY A 844 -11.76 39.48 1.21
N PHE A 845 -11.23 40.33 0.33
CA PHE A 845 -10.60 41.60 0.69
C PHE A 845 -11.17 42.75 -0.14
N ALA A 846 -11.48 43.88 0.50
CA ALA A 846 -12.05 45.05 -0.13
C ALA A 846 -11.62 46.35 0.58
N ASP A 847 -11.53 47.45 -0.16
CA ASP A 847 -11.30 48.79 0.38
C ASP A 847 -12.30 49.82 -0.17
N THR A 848 -11.87 50.62 -1.14
CA THR A 848 -12.73 51.39 -2.03
C THR A 848 -13.27 50.53 -3.17
N HIS A 849 -12.64 49.38 -3.45
CA HIS A 849 -13.01 48.43 -4.50
C HIS A 849 -12.97 46.99 -3.97
N LEU A 850 -13.51 46.03 -4.75
CA LEU A 850 -13.36 44.61 -4.48
C LEU A 850 -12.00 44.12 -5.03
N ASN A 851 -11.11 43.70 -4.13
CA ASN A 851 -9.76 43.26 -4.50
C ASN A 851 -9.69 41.74 -4.68
N SER A 852 -10.35 40.96 -3.81
CA SER A 852 -10.49 39.51 -3.96
C SER A 852 -11.82 38.98 -3.42
N LEU A 853 -12.25 37.84 -3.96
CA LEU A 853 -13.47 37.12 -3.56
C LEU A 853 -13.16 35.64 -3.36
N GLY A 854 -13.69 35.06 -2.28
CA GLY A 854 -13.69 33.63 -1.96
C GLY A 854 -15.07 33.23 -1.45
N ALA A 855 -15.37 31.93 -1.46
CA ALA A 855 -16.73 31.44 -1.25
C ALA A 855 -16.80 30.27 -0.26
N TYR A 856 -17.89 30.22 0.49
CA TYR A 856 -18.25 29.07 1.32
C TYR A 856 -19.23 28.17 0.58
N PHE A 857 -18.98 26.86 0.65
CA PHE A 857 -19.76 25.86 -0.06
C PHE A 857 -20.37 24.84 0.91
N ALA A 858 -21.68 24.67 0.85
CA ALA A 858 -22.36 23.53 1.47
C ALA A 858 -22.58 22.43 0.42
N PRO A 859 -22.55 21.14 0.80
CA PRO A 859 -23.07 20.09 -0.08
C PRO A 859 -24.43 20.47 -0.65
N ILE A 860 -24.68 20.19 -1.93
CA ILE A 860 -26.07 20.12 -2.41
C ILE A 860 -26.67 18.96 -1.61
N ALA A 861 -27.51 19.28 -0.63
CA ALA A 861 -27.87 18.35 0.42
C ALA A 861 -28.55 17.13 -0.21
N SER A 862 -27.89 15.97 -0.13
CA SER A 862 -28.43 14.70 -0.60
C SER A 862 -29.50 14.17 0.34
N THR A 863 -30.62 14.89 0.39
CA THR A 863 -31.92 14.23 0.37
C THR A 863 -31.84 13.13 -0.70
N PRO A 864 -32.14 11.87 -0.38
CA PRO A 864 -31.84 10.77 -1.27
C PRO A 864 -32.77 10.83 -2.48
N LEU A 865 -32.30 11.47 -3.55
CA LEU A 865 -32.94 11.46 -4.87
C LEU A 865 -32.94 10.02 -5.40
N LYS A 866 -33.94 9.25 -4.97
CA LYS A 866 -34.42 8.05 -5.66
C LYS A 866 -34.57 8.40 -7.13
N PRO A 867 -34.13 7.54 -8.07
CA PRO A 867 -34.10 7.89 -9.49
C PRO A 867 -35.49 8.29 -9.98
N SER A 868 -35.68 9.61 -10.11
CA SER A 868 -36.96 10.25 -10.39
C SER A 868 -36.94 10.86 -11.79
N LYS A 869 -37.83 10.41 -12.65
CA LYS A 869 -37.96 10.91 -14.01
C LYS A 869 -38.89 12.12 -14.03
N LYS A 870 -38.43 13.25 -14.58
CA LYS A 870 -39.28 14.40 -14.89
C LYS A 870 -40.12 14.11 -16.12
N LEU A 871 -41.44 14.23 -16.03
CA LEU A 871 -42.36 14.13 -17.17
C LEU A 871 -42.65 15.51 -17.75
N THR A 872 -42.90 15.59 -19.06
CA THR A 872 -43.23 16.85 -19.73
C THR A 872 -44.48 17.49 -19.12
N ALA A 873 -44.42 18.79 -18.84
CA ALA A 873 -45.57 19.54 -18.34
C ALA A 873 -46.61 19.79 -19.45
N VAL A 874 -47.86 19.95 -19.05
CA VAL A 874 -49.04 20.06 -19.92
C VAL A 874 -49.84 21.31 -19.54
N GLY A 875 -50.32 22.04 -20.54
CA GLY A 875 -51.10 23.27 -20.39
C GLY A 875 -50.58 24.42 -21.25
N GLY A 876 -50.89 25.66 -20.86
CA GLY A 876 -50.39 26.88 -21.50
C GLY A 876 -48.91 27.17 -21.21
N ASP A 877 -48.30 28.02 -22.03
CA ASP A 877 -46.87 28.39 -21.92
C ASP A 877 -46.64 29.75 -21.21
N GLU A 878 -47.70 30.40 -20.74
CA GLU A 878 -47.68 31.69 -20.05
C GLU A 878 -47.39 31.56 -18.54
N GLY A 879 -47.03 32.68 -17.90
CA GLY A 879 -46.70 32.74 -16.47
C GLY A 879 -45.23 32.49 -16.13
N ALA A 880 -44.90 32.61 -14.84
CA ALA A 880 -43.59 32.29 -14.30
C ALA A 880 -43.46 30.76 -14.12
N SER A 881 -42.31 30.20 -14.49
CA SER A 881 -42.01 28.79 -14.27
C SER A 881 -41.72 28.51 -12.79
N TRP A 882 -42.17 27.35 -12.32
CA TRP A 882 -41.94 26.84 -10.96
C TRP A 882 -41.65 25.34 -10.99
N ASP A 883 -40.95 24.83 -9.97
CA ASP A 883 -40.44 23.45 -9.94
C ASP A 883 -40.13 23.06 -8.50
N ASP A 884 -41.00 22.28 -7.85
CA ASP A 884 -40.79 21.85 -6.45
C ASP A 884 -39.66 20.80 -6.32
N GLY A 885 -39.12 20.30 -7.43
CA GLY A 885 -38.20 19.16 -7.43
C GLY A 885 -38.91 17.83 -7.11
N ALA A 886 -38.16 16.89 -6.53
CA ALA A 886 -38.61 15.51 -6.28
C ALA A 886 -38.26 15.02 -4.87
N PHE A 887 -39.19 14.29 -4.26
CA PHE A 887 -39.17 13.90 -2.85
C PHE A 887 -39.36 12.38 -2.67
N ASP A 888 -39.58 11.90 -1.44
CA ASP A 888 -39.93 10.49 -1.20
C ASP A 888 -41.41 10.18 -1.49
N GLY A 889 -42.30 11.18 -1.43
CA GLY A 889 -43.72 11.03 -1.72
C GLY A 889 -44.50 12.33 -1.55
N VAL A 890 -45.77 12.31 -1.98
CA VAL A 890 -46.74 13.40 -1.79
C VAL A 890 -47.65 13.05 -0.61
N LYS A 891 -47.78 13.94 0.37
CA LYS A 891 -48.68 13.75 1.51
C LYS A 891 -50.02 14.44 1.33
N LYS A 892 -50.02 15.65 0.77
CA LYS A 892 -51.20 16.50 0.68
C LYS A 892 -51.06 17.49 -0.47
N ILE A 893 -52.14 17.79 -1.16
CA ILE A 893 -52.24 18.81 -2.20
C ILE A 893 -53.36 19.77 -1.81
N GLN A 894 -53.14 21.07 -2.02
CA GLN A 894 -54.17 22.10 -1.88
C GLN A 894 -54.39 22.76 -3.24
N VAL A 895 -55.65 22.89 -3.67
CA VAL A 895 -56.02 23.44 -4.98
C VAL A 895 -57.01 24.58 -4.79
N GLY A 896 -56.60 25.79 -5.16
CA GLY A 896 -57.47 26.98 -5.22
C GLY A 896 -58.01 27.21 -6.63
N GLN A 897 -59.23 27.69 -6.70
CA GLN A 897 -59.97 27.87 -7.95
C GLN A 897 -60.46 29.32 -8.09
N ASN A 898 -60.44 29.84 -9.31
CA ASN A 898 -61.14 31.05 -9.73
C ASN A 898 -62.32 30.66 -10.65
N ASN A 899 -63.16 31.65 -11.00
CA ASN A 899 -64.31 31.47 -11.90
C ASN A 899 -63.97 30.82 -13.25
N ASP A 900 -62.70 30.87 -13.67
CA ASP A 900 -62.23 30.46 -15.00
C ASP A 900 -61.25 29.27 -14.96
N GLY A 901 -60.90 28.71 -13.79
CA GLY A 901 -59.99 27.56 -13.71
C GLY A 901 -59.21 27.44 -12.40
N VAL A 902 -58.19 26.58 -12.38
CA VAL A 902 -57.28 26.42 -11.24
C VAL A 902 -56.42 27.67 -11.10
N SER A 903 -56.56 28.37 -9.98
CA SER A 903 -55.82 29.60 -9.71
C SER A 903 -54.57 29.37 -8.88
N PHE A 904 -54.54 28.29 -8.09
CA PHE A 904 -53.49 28.04 -7.09
C PHE A 904 -53.28 26.54 -6.87
N VAL A 905 -52.02 26.11 -6.74
CA VAL A 905 -51.63 24.76 -6.26
C VAL A 905 -50.52 24.89 -5.23
N ALA A 906 -50.63 24.17 -4.11
CA ALA A 906 -49.55 23.97 -3.14
C ALA A 906 -49.48 22.50 -2.72
N VAL A 907 -48.30 21.99 -2.37
CA VAL A 907 -48.10 20.56 -2.10
C VAL A 907 -47.26 20.35 -0.84
N GLU A 908 -47.71 19.47 0.05
CA GLU A 908 -46.92 18.94 1.16
C GLU A 908 -46.35 17.57 0.77
N TYR A 909 -45.04 17.44 0.88
CA TYR A 909 -44.27 16.26 0.52
C TYR A 909 -43.68 15.56 1.75
N GLU A 910 -43.33 14.28 1.58
CA GLU A 910 -42.55 13.51 2.54
C GLU A 910 -41.12 13.33 2.01
N ASN A 911 -40.12 13.50 2.87
CA ASN A 911 -38.70 13.37 2.53
C ASN A 911 -37.95 12.75 3.72
N GLY A 912 -37.60 11.47 3.63
CA GLY A 912 -37.12 10.68 4.76
C GLY A 912 -38.13 10.66 5.91
N SER A 913 -37.76 11.27 7.04
CA SER A 913 -38.61 11.43 8.23
C SER A 913 -39.21 12.85 8.36
N GLN A 914 -39.05 13.70 7.34
CA GLN A 914 -39.47 15.10 7.36
C GLN A 914 -40.67 15.35 6.45
N LYS A 915 -41.53 16.29 6.87
CA LYS A 915 -42.52 16.95 6.02
C LYS A 915 -41.89 18.17 5.37
N VAL A 916 -42.09 18.36 4.06
CA VAL A 916 -41.70 19.57 3.34
C VAL A 916 -42.98 20.21 2.80
N VAL A 917 -43.24 21.47 3.16
CA VAL A 917 -44.34 22.24 2.57
C VAL A 917 -43.74 23.02 1.40
N GLY A 918 -44.14 22.67 0.17
CA GLY A 918 -43.79 23.42 -1.04
C GLY A 918 -44.57 24.73 -1.13
N ASP A 919 -44.07 25.66 -1.95
CA ASP A 919 -44.65 26.99 -2.08
C ASP A 919 -46.02 26.99 -2.79
N GLY A 920 -46.71 28.12 -2.68
CA GLY A 920 -48.02 28.34 -3.27
C GLY A 920 -47.95 28.87 -4.69
N HIS A 921 -48.13 28.00 -5.68
CA HIS A 921 -47.99 28.33 -7.09
C HIS A 921 -49.27 28.91 -7.68
N GLY A 922 -49.22 30.19 -8.02
CA GLY A 922 -50.34 30.97 -8.54
C GLY A 922 -50.98 31.86 -7.49
N LYS A 923 -52.27 32.17 -7.65
CA LYS A 923 -52.99 33.15 -6.84
C LYS A 923 -54.16 32.51 -6.10
N GLN A 924 -54.02 32.38 -4.78
CA GLN A 924 -55.11 31.91 -3.93
C GLN A 924 -56.29 32.88 -4.01
N SER A 925 -57.47 32.36 -4.36
CA SER A 925 -58.68 33.18 -4.51
C SER A 925 -59.40 33.39 -3.17
N ALA A 926 -60.34 34.33 -3.15
CA ALA A 926 -61.25 34.53 -2.02
C ALA A 926 -62.23 33.37 -1.78
N LEU A 927 -62.28 32.37 -2.67
CA LEU A 927 -63.08 31.14 -2.51
C LEU A 927 -62.37 30.10 -1.63
N GLY A 928 -61.08 30.29 -1.34
CA GLY A 928 -60.27 29.39 -0.53
C GLY A 928 -59.55 28.32 -1.34
N VAL A 929 -59.20 27.21 -0.68
CA VAL A 929 -58.54 26.05 -1.30
C VAL A 929 -59.25 24.76 -0.88
N GLU A 930 -59.48 23.87 -1.84
CA GLU A 930 -59.79 22.47 -1.53
C GLU A 930 -58.51 21.73 -1.13
N THR A 931 -58.65 20.57 -0.49
CA THR A 931 -57.51 19.77 0.00
C THR A 931 -57.72 18.30 -0.31
N PHE A 932 -56.68 17.68 -0.85
CA PHE A 932 -56.54 16.24 -1.04
C PHE A 932 -55.40 15.75 -0.14
N GLU A 933 -55.67 14.84 0.79
CA GLU A 933 -54.69 14.37 1.78
C GLU A 933 -54.62 12.84 1.77
N LEU A 934 -53.42 12.28 1.67
CA LEU A 934 -53.17 10.86 1.45
C LEU A 934 -53.06 10.09 2.77
N THR A 935 -53.60 8.88 2.79
CA THR A 935 -53.59 7.99 3.95
C THR A 935 -52.32 7.12 4.01
N ASP A 936 -51.99 6.52 5.16
CA ASP A 936 -50.78 5.69 5.31
C ASP A 936 -50.71 4.55 4.27
N GLY A 937 -49.59 4.45 3.56
CA GLY A 937 -49.41 3.50 2.44
C GLY A 937 -50.19 3.85 1.16
N GLU A 938 -50.74 5.06 1.07
CA GLU A 938 -51.29 5.63 -0.16
C GLU A 938 -50.22 6.42 -0.93
N TYR A 939 -50.28 6.39 -2.25
CA TYR A 939 -49.44 7.20 -3.12
C TYR A 939 -50.14 7.51 -4.44
N ILE A 940 -49.90 8.70 -4.99
CA ILE A 940 -50.44 9.10 -6.29
C ILE A 940 -49.74 8.30 -7.41
N THR A 941 -50.51 7.69 -8.30
CA THR A 941 -50.06 6.93 -9.47
C THR A 941 -50.19 7.71 -10.77
N SER A 942 -51.14 8.65 -10.85
CA SER A 942 -51.27 9.56 -11.99
C SER A 942 -51.97 10.86 -11.64
N VAL A 943 -51.74 11.88 -12.46
CA VAL A 943 -52.43 13.18 -12.41
C VAL A 943 -53.13 13.40 -13.75
N GLY A 944 -54.46 13.44 -13.74
CA GLY A 944 -55.26 13.92 -14.85
C GLY A 944 -55.29 15.44 -14.86
N VAL A 945 -54.88 16.06 -15.96
CA VAL A 945 -54.86 17.51 -16.15
C VAL A 945 -55.86 17.86 -17.24
N TYR A 946 -56.86 18.66 -16.90
CA TYR A 946 -57.71 19.37 -17.86
C TYR A 946 -57.17 20.77 -18.09
N TYR A 947 -57.14 21.24 -19.34
CA TYR A 947 -56.74 22.61 -19.69
C TYR A 947 -57.52 23.13 -20.89
N ASP A 948 -57.84 24.43 -20.90
CA ASP A 948 -58.59 25.09 -21.98
C ASP A 948 -58.14 26.54 -22.18
N LYS A 949 -58.57 27.16 -23.28
CA LYS A 949 -58.30 28.54 -23.64
C LYS A 949 -59.42 29.48 -23.19
N ILE A 950 -59.28 30.00 -21.98
CA ILE A 950 -60.20 30.96 -21.37
C ILE A 950 -60.02 32.37 -21.94
N HIS A 951 -61.05 33.21 -21.80
CA HIS A 951 -61.04 34.60 -22.29
C HIS A 951 -60.83 35.61 -21.15
N ALA A 952 -59.73 35.43 -20.40
CA ALA A 952 -59.33 36.33 -19.32
C ALA A 952 -58.91 37.72 -19.85
N GLU A 953 -59.40 38.79 -19.21
CA GLU A 953 -59.03 40.18 -19.50
C GLU A 953 -59.14 40.61 -20.99
N GLY A 954 -60.03 39.97 -21.76
CA GLY A 954 -60.19 40.24 -23.20
C GLY A 954 -59.09 39.65 -24.09
N ARG A 955 -58.24 38.77 -23.57
CA ARG A 955 -57.27 37.96 -24.33
C ARG A 955 -57.58 36.47 -24.14
N GLY A 956 -57.22 35.64 -25.11
CA GLY A 956 -57.41 34.20 -25.04
C GLY A 956 -56.16 33.53 -24.46
N VAL A 957 -56.25 33.02 -23.24
CA VAL A 957 -55.14 32.51 -22.41
C VAL A 957 -55.38 31.04 -22.10
N THR A 958 -54.39 30.17 -22.24
CA THR A 958 -54.52 28.75 -21.89
C THR A 958 -54.19 28.52 -20.41
N VAL A 959 -55.08 27.86 -19.67
CA VAL A 959 -54.93 27.56 -18.23
C VAL A 959 -55.33 26.12 -17.91
N VAL A 960 -54.82 25.59 -16.79
CA VAL A 960 -55.33 24.36 -16.18
C VAL A 960 -56.72 24.64 -15.60
N THR A 961 -57.73 23.94 -16.11
CA THR A 961 -59.14 24.10 -15.72
C THR A 961 -59.52 23.17 -14.59
N SER A 962 -58.93 21.96 -14.52
CA SER A 962 -59.11 21.01 -13.42
C SER A 962 -57.97 20.00 -13.26
N LEU A 963 -57.76 19.52 -12.03
CA LEU A 963 -56.86 18.41 -11.68
C LEU A 963 -57.63 17.23 -11.08
N VAL A 964 -57.25 16.01 -11.46
CA VAL A 964 -57.78 14.75 -10.91
C VAL A 964 -56.61 13.88 -10.45
N PHE A 965 -56.55 13.55 -9.15
CA PHE A 965 -55.50 12.71 -8.60
C PHE A 965 -55.96 11.26 -8.53
N LYS A 966 -55.16 10.32 -9.04
CA LYS A 966 -55.39 8.87 -8.88
C LYS A 966 -54.31 8.31 -7.98
N THR A 967 -54.71 7.51 -7.00
CA THR A 967 -53.79 6.82 -6.08
C THR A 967 -53.85 5.32 -6.29
N ASN A 968 -52.98 4.59 -5.60
CA ASN A 968 -53.09 3.12 -5.46
C ASN A 968 -54.35 2.65 -4.71
N LYS A 969 -55.18 3.55 -4.16
CA LYS A 969 -56.41 3.22 -3.41
C LYS A 969 -57.69 3.76 -4.04
N LEU A 970 -57.67 4.97 -4.62
CA LEU A 970 -58.87 5.67 -5.10
C LEU A 970 -58.57 6.63 -6.27
N VAL A 971 -59.65 7.23 -6.80
CA VAL A 971 -59.58 8.39 -7.70
C VAL A 971 -60.33 9.54 -7.02
N SER A 972 -59.73 10.72 -6.96
CA SER A 972 -60.35 11.90 -6.36
C SER A 972 -61.50 12.43 -7.21
N GLN A 973 -62.34 13.29 -6.61
CA GLN A 973 -63.13 14.23 -7.43
C GLN A 973 -62.20 15.15 -8.24
N PRO A 974 -62.67 15.74 -9.35
CA PRO A 974 -61.95 16.83 -10.02
C PRO A 974 -61.92 18.07 -9.14
N PHE A 975 -60.72 18.64 -8.98
CA PHE A 975 -60.51 19.93 -8.35
C PHE A 975 -60.46 20.99 -9.46
N GLY A 976 -61.50 21.82 -9.59
CA GLY A 976 -61.73 22.69 -10.74
C GLY A 976 -62.84 22.21 -11.67
N MET A 977 -62.97 22.86 -12.84
CA MET A 977 -64.01 22.57 -13.82
C MET A 977 -63.46 21.68 -14.95
N THR A 978 -64.04 20.50 -15.14
CA THR A 978 -63.63 19.57 -16.21
C THR A 978 -64.08 20.06 -17.59
N GLY A 979 -63.26 20.88 -18.24
CA GLY A 979 -63.47 21.41 -19.59
C GLY A 979 -62.15 21.62 -20.32
N GLY A 980 -62.20 21.55 -21.66
CA GLY A 980 -61.02 21.61 -22.53
C GLY A 980 -60.41 20.24 -22.86
N GLU A 981 -59.13 20.24 -23.21
CA GLU A 981 -58.34 19.04 -23.48
C GLU A 981 -57.95 18.33 -22.17
N TYR A 982 -57.72 17.02 -22.24
CA TYR A 982 -57.34 16.19 -21.08
C TYR A 982 -56.10 15.34 -21.37
N VAL A 983 -55.13 15.34 -20.46
CA VAL A 983 -53.96 14.46 -20.49
C VAL A 983 -53.75 13.81 -19.12
N GLU A 984 -53.34 12.54 -19.11
CA GLU A 984 -52.95 11.84 -17.89
C GLU A 984 -51.42 11.73 -17.79
N LEU A 985 -50.84 12.42 -16.81
CA LEU A 985 -49.43 12.32 -16.45
C LEU A 985 -49.20 11.07 -15.58
N LYS A 986 -48.47 10.09 -16.12
CA LYS A 986 -48.14 8.83 -15.44
C LYS A 986 -46.92 8.14 -16.05
N GLU A 987 -46.37 7.17 -15.31
CA GLU A 987 -45.50 6.13 -15.86
C GLU A 987 -45.78 4.80 -15.13
N GLU A 988 -45.80 3.69 -15.85
CA GLU A 988 -46.20 2.40 -15.29
C GLU A 988 -45.17 1.86 -14.28
N GLY A 989 -45.64 1.35 -13.15
CA GLY A 989 -44.79 0.90 -12.04
C GLY A 989 -44.24 2.01 -11.13
N ASN A 990 -44.48 3.28 -11.47
CA ASN A 990 -43.99 4.44 -10.71
C ASN A 990 -45.11 5.13 -9.91
N LYS A 991 -44.71 5.94 -8.93
CA LYS A 991 -45.55 6.89 -8.19
C LYS A 991 -45.10 8.33 -8.42
N ILE A 992 -46.01 9.29 -8.29
CA ILE A 992 -45.71 10.72 -8.35
C ILE A 992 -44.99 11.13 -7.05
N VAL A 993 -43.92 11.93 -7.18
CA VAL A 993 -43.05 12.35 -6.07
C VAL A 993 -42.69 13.84 -6.08
N GLY A 994 -43.24 14.62 -7.01
CA GLY A 994 -42.88 16.02 -7.22
C GLY A 994 -43.74 16.67 -8.31
N PHE A 995 -43.84 17.99 -8.30
CA PHE A 995 -44.60 18.78 -9.27
C PHE A 995 -43.75 19.93 -9.82
N HIS A 996 -44.07 20.37 -11.03
CA HIS A 996 -43.48 21.57 -11.66
C HIS A 996 -44.48 22.17 -12.67
N GLY A 997 -44.24 23.37 -13.17
CA GLY A 997 -45.18 23.99 -14.11
C GLY A 997 -44.93 25.46 -14.40
N LYS A 998 -46.02 26.16 -14.73
CA LYS A 998 -46.05 27.63 -14.89
C LYS A 998 -47.32 28.22 -14.27
N ALA A 999 -47.21 29.40 -13.66
CA ALA A 999 -48.33 30.08 -13.00
C ALA A 999 -48.24 31.63 -13.07
N SER A 1000 -49.38 32.29 -12.96
CA SER A 1000 -49.53 33.73 -12.77
C SER A 1000 -50.72 34.00 -11.81
N ASP A 1001 -51.73 34.74 -12.24
CA ASP A 1001 -53.06 34.77 -11.61
C ASP A 1001 -53.83 33.43 -11.78
N TRP A 1002 -53.37 32.57 -12.71
CA TRP A 1002 -53.85 31.19 -12.94
C TRP A 1002 -52.68 30.20 -12.97
N VAL A 1003 -52.95 28.91 -12.74
CA VAL A 1003 -51.99 27.85 -13.09
C VAL A 1003 -52.11 27.56 -14.58
N HIS A 1004 -51.05 27.84 -15.34
CA HIS A 1004 -51.03 27.64 -16.79
C HIS A 1004 -50.63 26.23 -17.19
N GLN A 1005 -49.64 25.67 -16.49
CA GLN A 1005 -49.01 24.39 -16.84
C GLN A 1005 -48.78 23.54 -15.59
N ILE A 1006 -48.97 22.22 -15.71
CA ILE A 1006 -48.67 21.22 -14.67
C ILE A 1006 -47.86 20.08 -15.27
N GLY A 1007 -46.75 19.73 -14.62
CA GLY A 1007 -45.89 18.58 -14.86
C GLY A 1007 -45.53 17.89 -13.54
N VAL A 1008 -44.88 16.73 -13.61
CA VAL A 1008 -44.64 15.86 -12.45
C VAL A 1008 -43.30 15.14 -12.52
N TYR A 1009 -42.78 14.76 -11.35
CA TYR A 1009 -41.73 13.77 -11.20
C TYR A 1009 -42.32 12.42 -10.79
N VAL A 1010 -41.81 11.33 -11.39
CA VAL A 1010 -42.20 9.95 -11.08
C VAL A 1010 -41.00 9.10 -10.64
N ALA A 1011 -41.18 8.23 -9.65
CA ALA A 1011 -40.16 7.31 -9.16
C ALA A 1011 -40.71 5.89 -8.91
N PRO A 1012 -39.91 4.82 -9.03
CA PRO A 1012 -40.38 3.44 -8.87
C PRO A 1012 -41.05 3.13 -7.53
N VAL A 1013 -42.17 2.40 -7.59
CA VAL A 1013 -42.79 1.82 -6.40
C VAL A 1013 -41.92 0.66 -5.90
N THR A 1014 -41.27 0.89 -4.76
CA THR A 1014 -40.57 -0.14 -4.01
C THR A 1014 -41.57 -1.09 -3.35
N LYS A 1015 -41.27 -2.39 -3.35
CA LYS A 1015 -42.07 -3.47 -2.75
C LYS A 1015 -41.56 -3.85 -1.37
#